data_AF-A0AAD2P0A5-F1
#
_entry.id   AF-A0AAD2P0A5-F1
#
_cell.length_a   1.000
_cell.length_b   1.000
_cell.length_c   1.000
_cell.angle_alpha   90.00
_cell.angle_beta   90.00
_cell.angle_gamma   90.00
#
_symmetry.space_group_name_H-M   'P 1'
#
loop_
_entity.id
_entity.type
_entity.pdbx_description
1 polymer ?
#
loop_
_entity_poly.entity_id
_entity_poly.type
_entity_poly.pdbx_seq_one_letter_code
_entity_poly.pdbx_strand_id
1 'polypeptide(L)'
;MGNALVDIPLSLLPDGSYGYFTREVENQHGTPCNGHGACNITMDTLYYYAPFADSATQRFLSSQNITTVTGADNPAGRIASGRNLSAEAERLENRASFILANGDIALSGRELSNQSWQTGTENEYLVYRYDPKTFYGSYATGSLDKLPLLSPEFENNTIRFSLDGREKDYTPGKTYYSVIQAGGDVKTRFTSSINNGTTTAHAGSVSPVVSAPVLNTLSQQTGGDSLTQTALQQYEPVVVGSPQWHDELAGALKNIAGGSPLTGQTGISDDWPLPSGNNGYLVPSTDPDSPYLITVNPKLDGLGQVDSHLFAGLYELLGAKPGQAPRETAPSYTDEKQFLGSSYFLDRLGLKPEKDYRFLGDAVFDTRYVSNAVLSRTGSRYLNGLGSDTEQMRYLMDNAARQQKGLGLEFGVALTAEQIAQLDGSILWWESVTINGQTVMVPKLYLSPEDITLHNGSVISGNNVQLAGGNITNSGGSINAQNDLSLDSSGYIDNLNAGLISAGGSLDLSAIGDISNISSVISGKTVQLESVSGNISNITRRQQWNAGSDSQYGGVHLSGTDTGPVATIKGTDSLSLDAGKNIDITGATVSSGGDLGMSAGNDINIAANLISGSKSQSGFWHTDDNSSSSTTSQGSSISAGGNLAMAAGHNLDVTASSVSAGHSALLSAGNDLSLNAVRESKNSRNGRSESHESHAAVSTVTAGDNFLLVAGRDIASQAAGMAAENNVVIRGGRDVNLVAESAGAGDSYTSKKKKEINETVRQQGTEIASGGDTTVNAGRDITAVASSVTATGNISVNAGRDVALTTATESDYHYLETKKKSGGFLSKKTTRTISEDSATREAGSLLSGNRVTVNAGDNLTVEGSDVVADRDVSLAAGNHVDVLAATSTDTSWRFKETKKSGLMGTGGIGFTIGSSKTTHDRREAGTTQSQSASTIGSTAGNVSITAGKQAHISGSDVIANRDISITGDSVVVDPGHDRRTVDEKFEQKKSGLTVALSGTVGSAINNAVTSAQETKESSDSRLKALQATKTALSGVQAGQAATMASATGDPNAMGVSLSLTTQKSKSQQHSESDTVSGSTLNAGNNLSVVATGKN
;
A
#
# COMPACT_ATOMS: atom_id res chain seq x y z
N MET A 1 5.00 20.65 -21.79
CA MET A 1 5.05 19.29 -21.21
C MET A 1 3.83 19.12 -20.33
N GLY A 2 3.30 17.91 -20.19
CA GLY A 2 1.93 17.66 -19.68
C GLY A 2 0.96 17.11 -20.73
N ASN A 3 1.39 17.08 -22.01
CA ASN A 3 0.67 16.41 -23.07
C ASN A 3 0.96 14.91 -23.06
N ALA A 4 -0.01 14.11 -23.48
CA ALA A 4 0.05 12.68 -23.75
C ALA A 4 1.20 12.24 -24.66
N LEU A 5 1.49 13.07 -25.65
CA LEU A 5 2.55 12.88 -26.64
C LEU A 5 3.43 14.11 -26.66
N VAL A 6 4.73 13.91 -26.81
CA VAL A 6 5.71 14.98 -26.94
C VAL A 6 6.66 14.67 -28.09
N ASP A 7 6.79 15.61 -29.02
CA ASP A 7 7.84 15.58 -30.04
C ASP A 7 9.08 16.25 -29.44
N ILE A 8 10.13 15.48 -29.18
CA ILE A 8 11.37 15.97 -28.59
C ILE A 8 12.37 16.24 -29.71
N PRO A 9 12.82 17.50 -29.90
CA PRO A 9 13.91 17.82 -30.80
C PRO A 9 15.17 17.03 -30.47
N LEU A 10 15.90 16.59 -31.51
CA LEU A 10 17.14 15.83 -31.32
C LEU A 10 18.18 16.57 -30.48
N SER A 11 18.18 17.91 -30.56
CA SER A 11 19.06 18.77 -29.76
C SER A 11 18.81 18.71 -28.25
N LEU A 12 17.70 18.11 -27.80
CA LEU A 12 17.39 17.92 -26.38
C LEU A 12 17.65 16.48 -25.92
N LEU A 13 18.03 15.57 -26.81
CA LEU A 13 18.39 14.20 -26.47
C LEU A 13 19.88 14.10 -26.21
N PRO A 14 20.34 13.30 -25.22
CA PRO A 14 21.76 13.12 -24.95
C PRO A 14 22.52 12.59 -26.18
N ASP A 15 23.75 13.04 -26.38
CA ASP A 15 24.60 12.54 -27.46
C ASP A 15 24.78 11.02 -27.34
N GLY A 16 24.63 10.31 -28.46
CA GLY A 16 24.70 8.84 -28.50
C GLY A 16 23.45 8.11 -27.98
N SER A 17 22.44 8.81 -27.45
CA SER A 17 21.16 8.20 -27.01
C SER A 17 20.21 7.86 -28.17
N TYR A 18 20.48 8.41 -29.35
CA TYR A 18 19.68 8.22 -30.54
C TYR A 18 20.57 7.93 -31.76
N GLY A 19 19.98 7.23 -32.71
CA GLY A 19 20.60 6.89 -33.97
C GLY A 19 19.54 6.91 -35.07
N TYR A 20 19.72 6.05 -36.06
CA TYR A 20 18.72 5.88 -37.11
C TYR A 20 18.25 4.44 -37.24
N PHE A 21 17.04 4.30 -37.76
CA PHE A 21 16.58 3.08 -38.42
C PHE A 21 16.18 3.42 -39.85
N THR A 22 16.24 2.43 -40.73
CA THR A 22 15.84 2.59 -42.13
C THR A 22 14.54 1.86 -42.42
N ARG A 23 13.76 2.41 -43.35
CA ARG A 23 12.59 1.75 -43.92
C ARG A 23 12.63 1.86 -45.44
N GLU A 24 12.57 0.75 -46.14
CA GLU A 24 12.44 0.74 -47.60
C GLU A 24 10.97 0.97 -47.98
N VAL A 25 10.72 1.92 -48.88
CA VAL A 25 9.41 2.23 -49.43
C VAL A 25 9.45 2.07 -50.94
N GLU A 26 8.45 1.35 -51.46
CA GLU A 26 8.27 1.16 -52.90
C GLU A 26 7.44 2.33 -53.46
N ASN A 27 8.05 3.15 -54.31
CA ASN A 27 7.37 4.24 -55.01
C ASN A 27 7.15 3.87 -56.48
N GLN A 28 5.90 4.00 -56.93
CA GLN A 28 5.51 3.78 -58.32
C GLN A 28 5.32 5.13 -59.01
N HIS A 29 6.20 5.44 -59.96
CA HIS A 29 6.09 6.65 -60.77
C HIS A 29 5.51 6.32 -62.15
N GLY A 30 4.31 6.85 -62.45
CA GLY A 30 3.72 6.82 -63.81
C GLY A 30 2.26 6.36 -63.89
N THR A 31 1.74 6.30 -65.13
CA THR A 31 0.35 5.93 -65.47
C THR A 31 -0.01 4.50 -65.01
N PRO A 32 -1.31 4.20 -64.76
CA PRO A 32 -1.73 2.91 -64.19
C PRO A 32 -1.24 1.72 -65.02
N CYS A 33 -0.64 0.72 -64.36
CA CYS A 33 -0.10 -0.47 -65.01
C CYS A 33 -1.22 -1.24 -65.75
N ASN A 34 -1.35 -0.99 -67.06
CA ASN A 34 -2.16 -1.82 -67.95
C ASN A 34 -1.36 -3.07 -68.36
N GLY A 35 -2.07 -4.16 -68.63
CA GLY A 35 -1.59 -5.55 -68.64
C GLY A 35 -0.40 -5.95 -69.53
N HIS A 36 0.34 -5.03 -70.16
CA HIS A 36 1.55 -5.30 -70.93
C HIS A 36 2.66 -4.21 -70.85
N GLY A 37 2.69 -3.32 -69.84
CA GLY A 37 3.72 -2.27 -69.71
C GLY A 37 4.66 -2.46 -68.50
N ALA A 38 5.97 -2.25 -68.69
CA ALA A 38 6.96 -2.26 -67.61
C ALA A 38 6.66 -1.17 -66.57
N CYS A 39 6.41 -1.55 -65.31
CA CYS A 39 6.24 -0.60 -64.22
C CYS A 39 7.65 -0.18 -63.73
N ASN A 40 7.93 1.13 -63.70
CA ASN A 40 9.17 1.65 -63.14
C ASN A 40 8.98 1.78 -61.63
N ILE A 41 9.51 0.80 -60.89
CA ILE A 41 9.43 0.73 -59.44
C ILE A 41 10.76 1.24 -58.89
N THR A 42 10.73 2.31 -58.10
CA THR A 42 11.90 2.76 -57.34
C THR A 42 11.74 2.34 -55.88
N MET A 43 12.82 1.80 -55.31
CA MET A 43 12.91 1.53 -53.87
C MET A 43 13.67 2.68 -53.22
N ASP A 44 12.96 3.48 -52.42
CA ASP A 44 13.54 4.58 -51.67
C ASP A 44 13.80 4.11 -50.23
N THR A 45 15.03 4.30 -49.74
CA THR A 45 15.36 4.04 -48.33
C THR A 45 15.11 5.33 -47.53
N LEU A 46 14.10 5.32 -46.67
CA LEU A 46 13.81 6.41 -45.75
C LEU A 46 14.58 6.23 -44.46
N TYR A 47 15.14 7.34 -43.95
CA TYR A 47 15.90 7.37 -42.71
C TYR A 47 15.11 8.11 -41.64
N TYR A 48 14.98 7.47 -40.48
CA TYR A 48 14.24 7.99 -39.34
C TYR A 48 15.13 8.03 -38.11
N TYR A 49 15.04 9.11 -37.34
CA TYR A 49 15.66 9.15 -36.03
C TYR A 49 14.86 8.31 -35.03
N ALA A 50 15.58 7.58 -34.18
CA ALA A 50 15.00 6.81 -33.09
C ALA A 50 16.00 6.74 -31.92
N PRO A 51 15.52 6.56 -30.67
CA PRO A 51 16.39 6.30 -29.54
C PRO A 51 16.90 4.85 -29.59
N PHE A 52 18.04 4.59 -28.96
CA PHE A 52 18.45 3.23 -28.62
C PHE A 52 17.53 2.66 -27.52
N ALA A 53 17.47 1.33 -27.41
CA ALA A 53 16.52 0.66 -26.51
C ALA A 53 16.77 0.98 -25.02
N ASP A 54 18.02 1.16 -24.63
CA ASP A 54 18.44 1.61 -23.30
C ASP A 54 18.12 3.09 -23.01
N SER A 55 17.91 3.88 -24.06
CA SER A 55 17.59 5.31 -24.02
C SER A 55 16.13 5.64 -24.33
N ALA A 56 15.26 4.63 -24.32
CA ALA A 56 13.85 4.75 -24.71
C ALA A 56 12.99 5.52 -23.69
N THR A 57 13.49 5.78 -22.49
CA THR A 57 12.76 6.50 -21.43
C THR A 57 13.41 7.86 -21.19
N GLN A 58 12.60 8.91 -21.15
CA GLN A 58 13.02 10.29 -20.95
C GLN A 58 12.21 10.90 -19.81
N ARG A 59 12.89 11.52 -18.85
CA ARG A 59 12.27 12.17 -17.70
C ARG A 59 12.24 13.66 -17.94
N PHE A 60 11.07 14.27 -17.79
CA PHE A 60 10.90 15.70 -18.01
C PHE A 60 10.39 16.38 -16.77
N LEU A 61 11.17 17.35 -16.28
CA LEU A 61 10.79 18.16 -15.13
C LEU A 61 9.49 18.91 -15.45
N SER A 62 8.43 18.59 -14.71
CA SER A 62 7.09 19.15 -14.87
C SER A 62 6.82 20.26 -13.86
N SER A 63 7.24 20.04 -12.62
CA SER A 63 7.22 21.06 -11.58
C SER A 63 8.50 20.98 -10.75
N GLN A 64 8.94 22.12 -10.25
CA GLN A 64 10.08 22.21 -9.35
C GLN A 64 9.71 23.17 -8.22
N ASN A 65 9.66 22.65 -7.01
CA ASN A 65 9.51 23.45 -5.81
C ASN A 65 10.88 23.60 -5.16
N ILE A 66 11.41 24.81 -5.16
CA ILE A 66 12.65 25.15 -4.47
C ILE A 66 12.28 25.91 -3.20
N THR A 67 12.71 25.40 -2.05
CA THR A 67 12.70 26.17 -0.80
C THR A 67 14.10 26.70 -0.55
N THR A 68 14.22 28.02 -0.49
CA THR A 68 15.45 28.72 -0.09
C THR A 68 15.19 29.50 1.19
N VAL A 69 16.22 29.70 1.99
CA VAL A 69 16.17 30.52 3.21
C VAL A 69 17.03 31.74 2.95
N THR A 70 16.41 32.92 2.86
CA THR A 70 17.08 34.21 2.67
C THR A 70 17.26 34.90 4.02
N GLY A 71 18.24 34.44 4.80
CA GLY A 71 18.73 35.12 5.99
C GLY A 71 20.02 35.85 5.63
N ALA A 72 20.05 37.18 5.76
CA ALA A 72 21.27 37.95 5.62
C ALA A 72 22.28 37.53 6.70
N ASP A 73 23.29 36.74 6.36
CA ASP A 73 24.58 36.52 7.04
C ASP A 73 24.62 36.43 8.59
N ASN A 74 23.50 36.16 9.28
CA ASN A 74 23.41 36.16 10.74
C ASN A 74 23.45 34.72 11.29
N PRO A 75 24.30 34.43 12.30
CA PRO A 75 24.24 33.16 13.02
C PRO A 75 22.88 33.01 13.71
N ALA A 76 22.39 31.77 13.80
CA ALA A 76 21.17 31.45 14.53
C ALA A 76 21.15 32.12 15.91
N GLY A 77 20.05 32.80 16.25
CA GLY A 77 19.89 33.43 17.56
C GLY A 77 20.01 32.36 18.65
N ARG A 78 20.71 32.65 19.75
CA ARG A 78 20.87 31.70 20.86
C ARG A 78 20.58 32.36 22.19
N ILE A 79 19.66 31.78 22.94
CA ILE A 79 19.43 32.03 24.37
C ILE A 79 19.86 30.76 25.10
N ALA A 80 20.80 30.86 26.04
CA ALA A 80 21.30 29.70 26.77
C ALA A 80 21.48 30.00 28.27
N SER A 81 21.12 29.04 29.12
CA SER A 81 21.36 29.08 30.57
C SER A 81 22.19 27.89 31.04
N GLY A 82 23.18 28.13 31.90
CA GLY A 82 23.97 27.07 32.54
C GLY A 82 23.22 26.31 33.65
N ARG A 83 22.01 26.76 34.02
CA ARG A 83 21.09 26.09 34.95
C ARG A 83 19.68 26.17 34.36
N ASN A 84 18.77 26.91 34.98
CA ASN A 84 17.38 27.02 34.55
C ASN A 84 17.17 28.27 33.68
N LEU A 85 16.19 28.23 32.78
CA LEU A 85 15.76 29.36 31.95
C LEU A 85 14.26 29.56 32.15
N SER A 86 13.85 30.78 32.45
CA SER A 86 12.43 31.15 32.53
C SER A 86 12.15 32.38 31.68
N ALA A 87 11.06 32.38 30.90
CA ALA A 87 10.64 33.52 30.12
C ALA A 87 9.11 33.65 30.06
N GLU A 88 8.62 34.88 30.14
CA GLU A 88 7.22 35.23 29.93
C GLU A 88 7.14 36.24 28.78
N ALA A 89 6.32 35.96 27.77
CA ALA A 89 6.13 36.83 26.62
C ALA A 89 4.72 36.70 26.08
N GLU A 90 4.12 37.78 25.57
CA GLU A 90 2.84 37.66 24.89
C GLU A 90 2.96 36.70 23.69
N ARG A 91 3.99 36.90 22.85
CA ARG A 91 4.33 36.03 21.74
C ARG A 91 5.81 35.69 21.79
N LEU A 92 6.14 34.40 21.87
CA LEU A 92 7.50 33.90 21.79
C LEU A 92 7.71 33.23 20.43
N GLU A 93 8.53 33.84 19.58
CA GLU A 93 8.89 33.30 18.27
C GLU A 93 10.35 32.86 18.27
N ASN A 94 10.57 31.54 18.17
CA ASN A 94 11.85 30.94 17.91
C ASN A 94 11.93 30.54 16.44
N ARG A 95 12.72 31.28 15.67
CA ARG A 95 12.86 31.13 14.20
C ARG A 95 14.32 30.83 13.88
N ALA A 96 14.61 29.63 13.38
CA ALA A 96 15.95 29.13 13.08
C ALA A 96 16.95 29.44 14.21
N SER A 97 16.53 29.24 15.46
CA SER A 97 17.22 29.74 16.65
C SER A 97 17.13 28.74 17.81
N PHE A 98 17.99 28.91 18.82
CA PHE A 98 18.17 27.96 19.92
C PHE A 98 17.80 28.59 21.28
N ILE A 99 16.94 27.93 22.04
CA ILE A 99 16.64 28.23 23.45
C ILE A 99 17.05 27.01 24.28
N LEU A 100 18.12 27.13 25.07
CA LEU A 100 18.78 26.01 25.73
C LEU A 100 18.94 26.22 27.24
N ALA A 101 18.80 25.17 28.04
CA ALA A 101 19.12 25.17 29.47
C ALA A 101 19.78 23.85 29.89
N ASN A 102 20.73 23.86 30.84
CA ASN A 102 21.27 22.63 31.44
C ASN A 102 20.30 22.00 32.45
N GLY A 103 19.54 22.83 33.16
CA GLY A 103 18.43 22.45 34.02
C GLY A 103 17.12 22.65 33.29
N ASP A 104 16.13 23.25 33.95
CA ASP A 104 14.75 23.35 33.44
C ASP A 104 14.54 24.58 32.53
N ILE A 105 13.63 24.46 31.57
CA ILE A 105 13.04 25.57 30.80
C ILE A 105 11.58 25.76 31.24
N ALA A 106 11.21 26.99 31.61
CA ALA A 106 9.83 27.39 31.88
C ALA A 106 9.42 28.57 30.98
N LEU A 107 8.47 28.37 30.08
CA LEU A 107 7.99 29.40 29.14
C LEU A 107 6.49 29.66 29.32
N SER A 108 6.07 30.91 29.37
CA SER A 108 4.64 31.25 29.45
C SER A 108 4.24 32.45 28.59
N GLY A 109 2.96 32.50 28.18
CA GLY A 109 2.49 33.56 27.29
C GLY A 109 1.12 33.36 26.68
N ARG A 110 0.87 34.06 25.56
CA ARG A 110 -0.31 33.83 24.71
C ARG A 110 0.01 32.85 23.58
N GLU A 111 1.12 33.03 22.88
CA GLU A 111 1.50 32.22 21.71
C GLU A 111 2.98 31.83 21.68
N LEU A 112 3.27 30.56 21.39
CA LEU A 112 4.61 30.03 21.12
C LEU A 112 4.67 29.53 19.68
N SER A 113 5.68 29.98 18.94
CA SER A 113 6.00 29.48 17.61
C SER A 113 7.48 29.08 17.55
N ASN A 114 7.74 27.80 17.34
CA ASN A 114 9.05 27.19 17.16
C ASN A 114 9.13 26.68 15.71
N GLN A 115 9.84 27.42 14.85
CA GLN A 115 9.75 27.22 13.40
C GLN A 115 11.12 27.02 12.76
N SER A 116 11.31 25.89 12.10
CA SER A 116 12.51 25.52 11.36
C SER A 116 12.26 25.67 9.86
N TRP A 117 13.34 25.71 9.10
CA TRP A 117 13.29 25.70 7.65
C TRP A 117 14.26 24.69 7.10
N GLN A 118 13.83 23.85 6.18
CA GLN A 118 14.69 22.98 5.40
C GLN A 118 14.70 23.50 3.98
N THR A 119 15.87 23.92 3.50
CA THR A 119 16.02 24.19 2.07
C THR A 119 15.97 22.88 1.31
N GLY A 120 15.74 22.94 0.01
CA GLY A 120 15.74 21.75 -0.82
C GLY A 120 14.94 21.98 -2.09
N THR A 121 15.03 20.98 -2.95
CA THR A 121 14.39 21.01 -4.25
C THR A 121 13.58 19.74 -4.40
N GLU A 122 12.26 19.88 -4.51
CA GLU A 122 11.37 18.81 -4.94
C GLU A 122 11.13 18.98 -6.44
N ASN A 123 11.53 17.98 -7.21
CA ASN A 123 11.33 17.88 -8.64
C ASN A 123 10.25 16.85 -8.92
N GLU A 124 9.21 17.24 -9.64
CA GLU A 124 8.23 16.33 -10.18
C GLU A 124 8.53 16.09 -11.66
N TYR A 125 8.74 14.83 -12.04
CA TYR A 125 9.02 14.45 -13.40
C TYR A 125 7.80 13.78 -14.02
N LEU A 126 7.46 14.18 -15.24
CA LEU A 126 6.67 13.37 -16.13
C LEU A 126 7.61 12.43 -16.88
N VAL A 127 7.34 11.13 -16.80
CA VAL A 127 8.14 10.10 -17.44
C VAL A 127 7.53 9.79 -18.79
N TYR A 128 8.30 9.97 -19.86
CA TYR A 128 7.89 9.71 -21.23
C TYR A 128 8.70 8.54 -21.81
N ARG A 129 8.02 7.62 -22.48
CA ARG A 129 8.63 6.45 -23.10
C ARG A 129 8.37 6.40 -24.61
N TYR A 130 9.42 6.09 -25.36
CA TYR A 130 9.35 5.79 -26.79
C TYR A 130 8.83 4.36 -26.96
N ASP A 131 7.72 4.21 -27.68
CA ASP A 131 7.22 2.91 -28.12
C ASP A 131 7.33 2.83 -29.65
N PRO A 132 8.26 2.02 -30.20
CA PRO A 132 8.41 1.87 -31.64
C PRO A 132 7.14 1.34 -32.34
N LYS A 133 6.27 0.60 -31.61
CA LYS A 133 5.03 0.05 -32.16
C LYS A 133 3.97 1.12 -32.41
N THR A 134 3.99 2.22 -31.65
CA THR A 134 3.00 3.30 -31.76
C THR A 134 3.28 4.22 -32.96
N PHE A 135 4.53 4.30 -33.42
CA PHE A 135 4.96 5.31 -34.41
C PHE A 135 5.52 4.72 -35.72
N TYR A 136 5.17 3.47 -36.05
CA TYR A 136 5.68 2.76 -37.24
C TYR A 136 7.22 2.74 -37.30
N GLY A 137 7.87 2.67 -36.14
CA GLY A 137 9.31 2.80 -36.00
C GLY A 137 9.99 1.55 -35.45
N SER A 138 11.30 1.66 -35.28
CA SER A 138 12.14 0.71 -34.57
C SER A 138 13.00 1.50 -33.59
N TYR A 139 13.57 0.83 -32.58
CA TYR A 139 14.74 1.38 -31.93
C TYR A 139 15.86 1.59 -32.96
N ALA A 140 16.76 2.52 -32.67
CA ALA A 140 17.92 2.76 -33.52
C ALA A 140 18.72 1.47 -33.74
N THR A 141 19.04 1.19 -35.00
CA THR A 141 19.82 0.03 -35.43
C THR A 141 21.25 0.41 -35.83
N GLY A 142 21.54 1.71 -35.96
CA GLY A 142 22.86 2.23 -36.30
C GLY A 142 23.10 3.64 -35.75
N SER A 143 24.37 3.96 -35.45
CA SER A 143 24.81 5.32 -35.08
C SER A 143 24.90 6.21 -36.32
N LEU A 144 24.61 7.49 -36.16
CA LEU A 144 24.70 8.51 -37.22
C LEU A 144 26.12 8.61 -37.82
N ASP A 145 27.16 8.25 -37.07
CA ASP A 145 28.56 8.26 -37.55
C ASP A 145 28.84 7.20 -38.63
N LYS A 146 27.94 6.25 -38.80
CA LYS A 146 28.03 5.17 -39.80
C LYS A 146 27.25 5.48 -41.08
N LEU A 147 26.74 6.71 -41.23
CA LEU A 147 26.04 7.13 -42.44
C LEU A 147 27.02 7.25 -43.64
N PRO A 148 26.58 6.88 -44.86
CA PRO A 148 27.39 7.04 -46.06
C PRO A 148 27.67 8.53 -46.36
N LEU A 149 28.75 8.82 -47.12
CA LEU A 149 29.24 10.16 -47.47
C LEU A 149 28.23 11.09 -48.16
N LEU A 150 27.12 10.54 -48.68
CA LEU A 150 25.96 11.28 -49.16
C LEU A 150 24.92 11.28 -48.04
N SER A 151 24.84 12.38 -47.28
CA SER A 151 23.90 12.52 -46.17
C SER A 151 22.45 12.33 -46.65
N PRO A 152 21.74 11.28 -46.21
CA PRO A 152 20.34 11.09 -46.60
C PRO A 152 19.46 12.18 -45.98
N GLU A 153 18.35 12.52 -46.64
CA GLU A 153 17.32 13.39 -46.08
C GLU A 153 16.52 12.60 -45.02
N PHE A 154 16.52 13.10 -43.78
CA PHE A 154 15.70 12.57 -42.69
C PHE A 154 14.34 13.25 -42.68
N GLU A 155 13.25 12.49 -42.52
CA GLU A 155 11.88 13.04 -42.63
C GLU A 155 11.51 14.05 -41.53
N ASN A 156 12.11 13.95 -40.34
CA ASN A 156 11.78 14.80 -39.19
C ASN A 156 13.00 14.96 -38.28
N ASN A 157 13.14 16.09 -37.60
CA ASN A 157 14.24 16.40 -36.67
C ASN A 157 13.80 16.30 -35.19
N THR A 158 12.77 15.51 -34.93
CA THR A 158 12.21 15.23 -33.60
C THR A 158 11.94 13.73 -33.45
N ILE A 159 11.98 13.23 -32.21
CA ILE A 159 11.55 11.88 -31.85
C ILE A 159 10.33 12.01 -30.95
N ARG A 160 9.25 11.29 -31.27
CA ARG A 160 7.99 11.33 -30.52
C ARG A 160 7.98 10.33 -29.37
N PHE A 161 7.68 10.79 -28.16
CA PHE A 161 7.53 9.95 -26.97
C PHE A 161 6.09 10.05 -26.41
N SER A 162 5.69 9.05 -25.62
CA SER A 162 4.37 8.96 -24.98
C SER A 162 4.48 9.00 -23.46
N LEU A 163 3.55 9.68 -22.78
CA LEU A 163 3.53 9.77 -21.32
C LEU A 163 3.31 8.36 -20.71
N ASP A 164 4.20 7.96 -19.80
CA ASP A 164 4.20 6.64 -19.16
C ASP A 164 3.93 6.69 -17.66
N GLY A 165 4.27 7.79 -16.99
CA GLY A 165 4.06 7.92 -15.54
C GLY A 165 4.53 9.26 -14.99
N ARG A 166 4.55 9.33 -13.66
CA ARG A 166 4.99 10.48 -12.87
C ARG A 166 5.92 10.01 -11.77
N GLU A 167 7.00 10.74 -11.53
CA GLU A 167 7.94 10.51 -10.45
C GLU A 167 8.17 11.79 -9.66
N LYS A 168 8.59 11.66 -8.40
CA LYS A 168 9.01 12.79 -7.57
C LYS A 168 10.37 12.48 -6.97
N ASP A 169 11.31 13.40 -7.16
CA ASP A 169 12.61 13.38 -6.53
C ASP A 169 12.66 14.52 -5.51
N TYR A 170 13.03 14.24 -4.27
CA TYR A 170 13.32 15.28 -3.30
C TYR A 170 14.79 15.26 -2.94
N THR A 171 15.47 16.37 -3.20
CA THR A 171 16.83 16.62 -2.75
C THR A 171 16.77 17.55 -1.53
N PRO A 172 16.94 17.02 -0.30
CA PRO A 172 16.99 17.85 0.89
C PRO A 172 18.23 18.75 0.85
N GLY A 173 18.03 20.01 1.22
CA GLY A 173 19.09 20.98 1.46
C GLY A 173 19.38 21.12 2.96
N LYS A 174 19.98 22.25 3.34
CA LYS A 174 20.36 22.57 4.72
C LYS A 174 19.10 22.80 5.57
N THR A 175 19.07 22.15 6.73
CA THR A 175 18.07 22.42 7.78
C THR A 175 18.57 23.53 8.71
N TYR A 176 17.73 24.52 8.92
CA TYR A 176 17.87 25.60 9.88
C TYR A 176 16.94 25.30 11.05
N TYR A 177 17.51 24.66 12.07
CA TYR A 177 16.77 24.19 13.23
C TYR A 177 16.32 25.34 14.13
N SER A 178 15.11 25.19 14.66
CA SER A 178 14.61 25.87 15.84
C SER A 178 14.49 24.85 16.97
N VAL A 179 15.27 25.06 18.02
CA VAL A 179 15.39 24.11 19.13
C VAL A 179 15.04 24.78 20.43
N ILE A 180 14.14 24.17 21.19
CA ILE A 180 13.90 24.43 22.60
C ILE A 180 14.30 23.17 23.35
N GLN A 181 15.41 23.21 24.09
CA GLN A 181 15.93 22.03 24.75
C GLN A 181 16.43 22.28 26.17
N ALA A 182 15.96 21.47 27.11
CA ALA A 182 16.42 21.42 28.49
C ALA A 182 17.21 20.13 28.75
N GLY A 183 18.21 20.19 29.64
CA GLY A 183 18.78 19.00 30.28
C GLY A 183 17.93 18.49 31.45
N GLY A 184 17.01 19.33 31.96
CA GLY A 184 15.93 18.96 32.87
C GLY A 184 14.57 18.98 32.17
N ASP A 185 13.56 19.58 32.79
CA ASP A 185 12.20 19.64 32.25
C ASP A 185 12.03 20.80 31.26
N VAL A 186 11.23 20.63 30.21
CA VAL A 186 10.63 21.75 29.44
C VAL A 186 9.17 21.89 29.84
N LYS A 187 8.79 23.00 30.47
CA LYS A 187 7.42 23.33 30.84
C LYS A 187 6.97 24.57 30.10
N THR A 188 5.90 24.47 29.32
CA THR A 188 5.33 25.62 28.61
C THR A 188 3.85 25.80 28.92
N ARG A 189 3.40 27.05 29.03
CA ARG A 189 2.00 27.39 29.25
C ARG A 189 1.60 28.61 28.40
N PHE A 190 0.91 28.35 27.30
CA PHE A 190 0.47 29.37 26.35
C PHE A 190 -1.04 29.31 26.16
N THR A 191 -1.73 30.43 26.34
CA THR A 191 -3.22 30.42 26.37
C THR A 191 -3.89 30.25 25.00
N SER A 192 -3.18 30.47 23.89
CA SER A 192 -3.74 30.43 22.53
C SER A 192 -3.18 29.30 21.69
N SER A 193 -1.86 29.25 21.48
CA SER A 193 -1.28 28.26 20.57
C SER A 193 0.18 27.96 20.89
N ILE A 194 0.55 26.69 20.66
CA ILE A 194 1.93 26.21 20.62
C ILE A 194 2.11 25.55 19.26
N ASN A 195 2.99 26.12 18.43
CA ASN A 195 3.32 25.60 17.11
C ASN A 195 4.77 25.13 17.10
N ASN A 196 5.00 23.85 16.77
CA ASN A 196 6.32 23.27 16.54
C ASN A 196 6.39 22.77 15.09
N GLY A 197 6.87 23.61 14.19
CA GLY A 197 6.69 23.41 12.74
C GLY A 197 7.98 23.48 11.94
N THR A 198 8.01 22.80 10.81
CA THR A 198 9.12 22.87 9.85
C THR A 198 8.58 23.16 8.47
N THR A 199 9.17 24.15 7.80
CA THR A 199 8.85 24.47 6.40
C THR A 199 9.89 23.80 5.50
N THR A 200 9.46 22.95 4.59
CA THR A 200 10.33 22.26 3.63
C THR A 200 9.75 22.36 2.21
N ALA A 201 10.58 22.18 1.19
CA ALA A 201 10.11 22.10 -0.20
C ALA A 201 9.24 20.86 -0.46
N HIS A 202 9.40 19.85 0.39
CA HIS A 202 8.74 18.55 0.33
C HIS A 202 7.65 18.42 1.41
N ALA A 203 7.08 19.52 1.90
CA ALA A 203 5.92 19.51 2.78
C ALA A 203 4.64 18.95 2.09
N GLY A 204 4.80 18.33 0.93
CA GLY A 204 3.80 17.98 -0.04
C GLY A 204 3.17 19.22 -0.69
N SER A 205 2.47 19.03 -1.81
CA SER A 205 1.48 19.97 -2.32
C SER A 205 0.25 20.10 -1.38
N VAL A 206 0.39 19.67 -0.13
CA VAL A 206 -0.67 19.47 0.87
C VAL A 206 -0.42 20.37 2.07
N SER A 207 -0.39 21.68 1.81
CA SER A 207 -0.48 22.66 2.89
C SER A 207 -1.84 22.53 3.59
N PRO A 208 -1.89 22.53 4.94
CA PRO A 208 -3.13 22.90 5.62
C PRO A 208 -3.41 24.35 5.21
N VAL A 209 -4.55 24.59 4.56
CA VAL A 209 -5.07 25.95 4.43
C VAL A 209 -5.43 26.40 5.85
N VAL A 210 -4.47 26.91 6.60
CA VAL A 210 -4.76 27.86 7.66
C VAL A 210 -5.21 29.10 6.90
N SER A 211 -6.50 29.44 7.00
CA SER A 211 -7.01 30.66 6.36
C SER A 211 -6.12 31.83 6.77
N ALA A 212 -5.34 32.36 5.83
CA ALA A 212 -4.66 33.61 6.03
C ALA A 212 -5.71 34.68 6.34
N PRO A 213 -5.48 35.58 7.31
CA PRO A 213 -6.30 36.77 7.41
C PRO A 213 -6.21 37.53 6.08
N VAL A 214 -7.38 37.74 5.47
CA VAL A 214 -7.54 38.44 4.20
C VAL A 214 -7.00 39.86 4.36
N LEU A 215 -5.96 40.23 3.63
CA LEU A 215 -5.63 41.64 3.41
C LEU A 215 -6.12 42.02 2.02
N ASN A 216 -7.27 42.69 1.96
CA ASN A 216 -7.79 43.20 0.70
C ASN A 216 -7.16 44.57 0.36
N THR A 217 -6.57 44.57 -0.84
CA THR A 217 -6.44 45.63 -1.86
C THR A 217 -5.43 46.78 -1.73
N LEU A 218 -4.40 46.65 -2.57
CA LEU A 218 -3.86 47.58 -3.59
C LEU A 218 -3.82 49.09 -3.33
N SER A 219 -2.61 49.64 -3.48
CA SER A 219 -2.38 50.77 -4.37
C SER A 219 -1.12 50.54 -5.22
N GLN A 220 -1.28 50.71 -6.53
CA GLN A 220 -0.23 50.71 -7.54
C GLN A 220 0.76 51.84 -7.28
N GLN A 221 2.04 51.62 -7.57
CA GLN A 221 2.79 52.61 -8.34
C GLN A 221 3.88 51.97 -9.22
N THR A 222 3.75 52.33 -10.47
CA THR A 222 4.56 52.13 -11.67
C THR A 222 6.04 52.52 -11.52
N GLY A 223 6.90 51.82 -12.27
CA GLY A 223 8.23 52.32 -12.65
C GLY A 223 9.06 51.20 -13.25
N GLY A 224 9.02 51.04 -14.57
CA GLY A 224 9.79 50.02 -15.28
C GLY A 224 11.27 50.35 -15.38
N ASP A 225 12.09 49.34 -15.65
CA ASP A 225 12.88 49.34 -16.88
C ASP A 225 13.35 47.92 -17.28
N SER A 226 13.23 47.67 -18.58
CA SER A 226 13.96 46.75 -19.46
C SER A 226 14.69 45.51 -18.91
N LEU A 227 14.12 44.35 -19.24
CA LEU A 227 14.80 43.06 -19.41
C LEU A 227 15.68 43.08 -20.66
N THR A 228 16.98 42.78 -20.52
CA THR A 228 17.79 42.24 -21.62
C THR A 228 18.34 40.86 -21.25
N GLN A 229 17.87 39.91 -22.03
CA GLN A 229 18.24 38.51 -22.09
C GLN A 229 19.54 38.38 -22.88
N THR A 230 20.64 37.89 -22.28
CA THR A 230 21.70 37.21 -23.05
C THR A 230 22.51 36.24 -22.17
N ALA A 231 22.69 35.03 -22.72
CA ALA A 231 23.60 33.95 -22.31
C ALA A 231 23.15 32.99 -21.20
N LEU A 232 22.21 32.13 -21.57
CA LEU A 232 22.18 30.72 -21.18
C LEU A 232 23.48 30.03 -21.65
N GLN A 233 24.30 29.52 -20.73
CA GLN A 233 25.22 28.41 -21.00
C GLN A 233 25.11 27.36 -19.88
N GLN A 234 24.66 26.18 -20.30
CA GLN A 234 24.78 24.83 -19.73
C GLN A 234 25.09 24.70 -18.24
N TYR A 235 24.08 24.27 -17.46
CA TYR A 235 24.27 23.63 -16.17
C TYR A 235 24.32 22.11 -16.39
N GLU A 236 25.51 21.53 -16.21
CA GLU A 236 25.69 20.09 -15.99
C GLU A 236 25.39 19.76 -14.50
N PRO A 237 24.92 18.54 -14.17
CA PRO A 237 24.55 18.19 -12.81
C PRO A 237 25.79 18.08 -11.93
N VAL A 238 25.94 18.98 -10.96
CA VAL A 238 27.06 18.95 -10.00
C VAL A 238 26.72 18.00 -8.86
N VAL A 239 27.52 16.95 -8.72
CA VAL A 239 27.42 15.94 -7.65
C VAL A 239 27.74 16.57 -6.28
N VAL A 240 26.91 16.25 -5.28
CA VAL A 240 27.10 16.65 -3.87
C VAL A 240 28.45 16.14 -3.37
N GLY A 241 29.35 17.06 -3.00
CA GLY A 241 30.71 16.75 -2.53
C GLY A 241 31.84 16.97 -3.54
N SER A 242 31.58 17.50 -4.75
CA SER A 242 32.62 17.82 -5.72
C SER A 242 33.35 19.15 -5.44
N PRO A 243 34.55 19.39 -6.00
CA PRO A 243 35.31 20.65 -5.81
C PRO A 243 34.58 21.90 -6.32
N GLN A 244 33.75 21.77 -7.35
CA GLN A 244 32.99 22.89 -7.94
C GLN A 244 31.80 23.31 -7.05
N TRP A 245 31.28 22.41 -6.19
CA TRP A 245 30.30 22.72 -5.15
C TRP A 245 30.87 23.64 -4.04
N HIS A 246 32.18 23.58 -3.80
CA HIS A 246 32.86 24.45 -2.86
C HIS A 246 33.07 25.88 -3.42
N ASP A 247 33.24 26.03 -4.73
CA ASP A 247 33.56 27.33 -5.35
C ASP A 247 32.34 28.22 -5.62
N GLU A 248 31.16 27.67 -5.92
CA GLU A 248 29.94 28.48 -6.10
C GLU A 248 29.29 28.91 -4.77
N LEU A 249 29.53 28.18 -3.67
CA LEU A 249 29.11 28.58 -2.31
C LEU A 249 29.87 29.84 -1.84
N ALA A 250 31.11 30.02 -2.29
CA ALA A 250 31.94 31.18 -1.98
C ALA A 250 31.48 32.48 -2.69
N GLY A 251 30.63 32.37 -3.72
CA GLY A 251 30.12 33.52 -4.48
C GLY A 251 28.93 34.24 -3.83
N ALA A 252 28.12 33.54 -3.04
CA ALA A 252 26.87 34.07 -2.51
C ALA A 252 27.00 34.90 -1.23
N LEU A 253 28.11 34.81 -0.50
CA LEU A 253 28.35 35.53 0.77
C LEU A 253 29.15 36.83 0.64
N LYS A 254 29.27 37.40 -0.57
CA LYS A 254 30.12 38.57 -0.79
C LYS A 254 29.52 39.92 -0.34
N ASN A 255 28.31 39.97 0.24
CA ASN A 255 27.58 41.25 0.36
C ASN A 255 26.90 41.63 1.69
N ILE A 256 26.96 40.91 2.83
CA ILE A 256 26.37 41.44 4.08
C ILE A 256 27.20 41.16 5.34
N ALA A 257 28.33 41.88 5.53
CA ALA A 257 28.72 42.43 6.84
C ALA A 257 29.98 43.30 6.71
N GLY A 258 29.91 44.56 7.13
CA GLY A 258 31.01 45.53 7.12
C GLY A 258 32.09 45.27 8.18
N GLY A 259 32.81 44.16 8.06
CA GLY A 259 34.09 43.90 8.74
C GLY A 259 35.14 43.46 7.72
N SER A 260 36.33 44.05 7.75
CA SER A 260 37.37 43.80 6.74
C SER A 260 37.76 42.32 6.64
N PRO A 261 37.88 41.77 5.42
CA PRO A 261 38.34 40.40 5.21
C PRO A 261 39.82 40.29 5.56
N LEU A 262 40.21 39.28 6.34
CA LEU A 262 41.55 38.72 6.24
C LEU A 262 41.57 37.89 4.94
N THR A 263 41.86 38.57 3.84
CA THR A 263 41.91 37.97 2.50
C THR A 263 43.01 36.93 2.39
N GLY A 264 42.63 35.78 1.84
CA GLY A 264 43.40 35.12 0.78
C GLY A 264 44.30 33.98 1.23
N GLN A 265 43.73 32.78 1.33
CA GLN A 265 44.27 31.54 0.76
C GLN A 265 43.25 30.41 0.95
N THR A 266 43.05 29.65 -0.13
CA THR A 266 42.19 28.47 -0.27
C THR A 266 42.24 27.53 0.95
N GLY A 267 41.09 27.24 1.57
CA GLY A 267 40.97 26.07 2.47
C GLY A 267 40.27 26.24 3.82
N ILE A 268 39.61 27.36 4.12
CA ILE A 268 38.82 27.49 5.37
C ILE A 268 37.35 27.55 5.00
N SER A 269 36.63 26.43 5.18
CA SER A 269 35.17 26.37 5.06
C SER A 269 34.52 27.14 6.22
N ASP A 270 33.26 27.56 6.02
CA ASP A 270 32.38 28.21 7.01
C ASP A 270 32.15 27.40 8.33
N ASP A 271 32.83 26.26 8.50
CA ASP A 271 32.72 25.35 9.66
C ASP A 271 33.57 25.77 10.88
N TRP A 272 34.51 26.72 10.71
CA TRP A 272 35.52 27.08 11.72
C TRP A 272 35.44 28.57 12.12
N PRO A 273 34.56 28.97 13.04
CA PRO A 273 34.57 30.35 13.54
C PRO A 273 35.84 30.60 14.38
N LEU A 274 36.87 31.16 13.72
CA LEU A 274 38.10 31.57 14.38
C LEU A 274 37.84 32.79 15.28
N PRO A 275 38.52 32.92 16.43
CA PRO A 275 38.37 34.09 17.27
C PRO A 275 38.78 35.37 16.50
N SER A 276 37.90 36.37 16.46
CA SER A 276 38.14 37.64 15.76
C SER A 276 38.98 38.64 16.57
N GLY A 277 39.50 38.25 17.74
CA GLY A 277 40.37 39.09 18.58
C GLY A 277 40.80 38.41 19.88
N ASN A 278 41.61 39.13 20.67
CA ASN A 278 42.28 38.58 21.87
C ASN A 278 41.44 38.69 23.17
N ASN A 279 40.14 39.01 23.06
CA ASN A 279 39.27 39.35 24.20
C ASN A 279 38.03 38.44 24.32
N GLY A 280 38.01 37.28 23.64
CA GLY A 280 36.96 36.26 23.76
C GLY A 280 37.30 35.15 24.75
N TYR A 281 36.39 34.19 24.96
CA TYR A 281 36.65 32.99 25.78
C TYR A 281 37.72 32.07 25.16
N LEU A 282 37.79 32.05 23.83
CA LEU A 282 38.83 31.38 23.05
C LEU A 282 39.62 32.45 22.29
N VAL A 283 40.94 32.29 22.20
CA VAL A 283 41.86 33.20 21.48
C VAL A 283 42.88 32.39 20.70
N PRO A 284 43.50 32.97 19.65
CA PRO A 284 44.64 32.33 19.00
C PRO A 284 45.79 32.19 20.02
N SER A 285 46.46 31.04 20.02
CA SER A 285 47.67 30.86 20.83
C SER A 285 48.72 31.87 20.41
N THR A 286 49.27 32.59 21.39
CA THR A 286 50.43 33.48 21.17
C THR A 286 51.76 32.77 21.40
N ASP A 287 51.71 31.54 21.91
CA ASP A 287 52.87 30.67 22.11
C ASP A 287 53.17 29.87 20.81
N PRO A 288 54.32 30.11 20.16
CA PRO A 288 54.71 29.41 18.94
C PRO A 288 55.01 27.91 19.16
N ASP A 289 55.34 27.50 20.39
CA ASP A 289 55.60 26.10 20.74
C ASP A 289 54.34 25.37 21.22
N SER A 290 53.20 26.07 21.30
CA SER A 290 51.92 25.46 21.69
C SER A 290 51.50 24.39 20.66
N PRO A 291 51.08 23.20 21.13
CA PRO A 291 50.50 22.19 20.26
C PRO A 291 49.13 22.62 19.70
N TYR A 292 48.54 23.71 20.20
CA TYR A 292 47.20 24.21 19.83
C TYR A 292 47.27 25.57 19.16
N LEU A 293 46.52 25.76 18.07
CA LEU A 293 46.35 27.08 17.44
C LEU A 293 45.35 27.97 18.17
N ILE A 294 44.36 27.39 18.83
CA ILE A 294 43.31 28.10 19.58
C ILE A 294 43.28 27.54 21.00
N THR A 295 43.32 28.42 21.99
CA THR A 295 43.27 28.03 23.40
C THR A 295 42.20 28.81 24.15
N VAL A 296 41.80 28.32 25.32
CA VAL A 296 41.11 29.14 26.32
C VAL A 296 41.91 30.41 26.57
N ASN A 297 41.23 31.54 26.70
CA ASN A 297 41.88 32.81 26.91
C ASN A 297 42.61 32.82 28.26
N PRO A 298 43.95 32.86 28.28
CA PRO A 298 44.71 32.79 29.53
C PRO A 298 44.45 34.01 30.43
N LYS A 299 43.83 35.07 29.90
CA LYS A 299 43.42 36.26 30.67
C LYS A 299 42.14 36.05 31.48
N LEU A 300 41.36 34.98 31.26
CA LEU A 300 40.16 34.67 32.05
C LEU A 300 40.49 34.43 33.53
N ASP A 301 41.62 33.77 33.79
CA ASP A 301 42.09 33.52 35.15
C ASP A 301 42.56 34.79 35.87
N GLY A 302 42.91 35.83 35.09
CA GLY A 302 43.35 37.15 35.56
C GLY A 302 42.31 38.26 35.44
N LEU A 303 41.10 37.97 34.96
CA LEU A 303 40.05 38.97 34.74
C LEU A 303 39.57 39.50 36.10
N GLY A 304 39.76 40.81 36.32
CA GLY A 304 39.51 41.45 37.60
C GLY A 304 40.77 41.65 38.47
N GLN A 305 41.94 41.09 38.12
CA GLN A 305 43.17 41.46 38.83
C GLN A 305 43.47 42.94 38.59
N VAL A 306 43.14 43.77 39.57
CA VAL A 306 43.61 45.16 39.62
C VAL A 306 45.11 45.08 39.77
N ASP A 307 45.86 45.69 38.85
CA ASP A 307 47.28 45.91 39.09
C ASP A 307 47.41 46.77 40.35
N SER A 308 47.69 46.09 41.46
CA SER A 308 47.78 46.71 42.77
C SER A 308 48.86 47.82 42.81
N HIS A 309 49.83 47.80 41.89
CA HIS A 309 50.85 48.85 41.77
C HIS A 309 50.30 50.16 41.19
N LEU A 310 49.29 50.11 40.32
CA LEU A 310 48.69 51.30 39.69
C LEU A 310 47.85 52.15 40.66
N PHE A 311 47.36 51.54 41.74
CA PHE A 311 46.52 52.23 42.74
C PHE A 311 47.11 52.21 44.16
N ALA A 312 48.29 51.63 44.36
CA ALA A 312 48.96 51.51 45.66
C ALA A 312 49.04 52.86 46.40
N GLY A 313 49.46 53.93 45.70
CA GLY A 313 49.58 55.26 46.29
C GLY A 313 48.24 55.89 46.69
N LEU A 314 47.13 55.54 46.02
CA LEU A 314 45.79 56.03 46.35
C LEU A 314 45.20 55.29 47.55
N TYR A 315 45.40 53.96 47.62
CA TYR A 315 44.97 53.14 48.76
C TYR A 315 45.75 53.45 50.04
N GLU A 316 47.04 53.78 49.92
CA GLU A 316 47.88 54.23 51.03
C GLU A 316 47.43 55.60 51.58
N LEU A 317 46.99 56.51 50.70
CA LEU A 317 46.45 57.83 51.10
C LEU A 317 45.06 57.76 51.75
N LEU A 318 44.24 56.77 51.37
CA LEU A 318 42.86 56.60 51.86
C LEU A 318 42.73 55.66 53.07
N GLY A 319 43.83 55.03 53.52
CA GLY A 319 43.82 54.08 54.64
C GLY A 319 42.96 52.82 54.38
N ALA A 320 42.70 52.50 53.11
CA ALA A 320 41.80 51.42 52.71
C ALA A 320 42.61 50.25 52.12
N LYS A 321 42.22 49.01 52.46
CA LYS A 321 42.71 47.82 51.76
C LYS A 321 41.83 47.56 50.54
N PRO A 322 42.39 47.34 49.33
CA PRO A 322 41.58 46.96 48.19
C PRO A 322 40.80 45.67 48.53
N GLY A 323 39.49 45.68 48.24
CA GLY A 323 38.69 44.46 48.29
C GLY A 323 39.17 43.45 47.26
N GLN A 324 38.91 42.16 47.47
CA GLN A 324 39.14 41.16 46.42
C GLN A 324 38.27 41.51 45.23
N ALA A 325 38.89 41.71 44.07
CA ALA A 325 38.14 41.91 42.85
C ALA A 325 37.39 40.61 42.49
N PRO A 326 36.19 40.70 41.90
CA PRO A 326 35.49 39.52 41.41
C PRO A 326 36.40 38.78 40.43
N ARG A 327 36.70 37.51 40.72
CA ARG A 327 37.45 36.61 39.85
C ARG A 327 36.54 35.47 39.44
N GLU A 328 36.59 35.06 38.18
CA GLU A 328 35.93 33.84 37.74
C GLU A 328 36.61 32.64 38.43
N THR A 329 35.82 31.87 39.18
CA THR A 329 36.32 30.73 39.98
C THR A 329 35.51 29.46 39.74
N ALA A 330 34.49 29.52 38.88
CA ALA A 330 33.74 28.35 38.50
C ALA A 330 34.66 27.43 37.66
N PRO A 331 34.94 26.20 38.13
CA PRO A 331 35.85 25.28 37.46
C PRO A 331 35.47 25.00 36.00
N SER A 332 34.18 25.12 35.65
CA SER A 332 33.66 24.98 34.29
C SER A 332 34.24 25.98 33.27
N TYR A 333 34.83 27.08 33.71
CA TYR A 333 35.41 28.13 32.85
C TYR A 333 36.93 28.29 33.03
N THR A 334 37.51 27.68 34.07
CA THR A 334 38.92 27.90 34.45
C THR A 334 39.75 26.61 34.56
N ASP A 335 39.14 25.42 34.61
CA ASP A 335 39.83 24.14 34.75
C ASP A 335 39.81 23.33 33.44
N GLU A 336 40.87 23.47 32.64
CA GLU A 336 41.04 22.75 31.37
C GLU A 336 41.07 21.22 31.52
N LYS A 337 41.38 20.70 32.73
CA LYS A 337 41.48 19.24 32.98
C LYS A 337 40.13 18.53 32.99
N GLN A 338 39.02 19.26 32.98
CA GLN A 338 37.67 18.70 32.97
C GLN A 338 37.21 18.27 31.57
N PHE A 339 37.94 18.69 30.53
CA PHE A 339 37.58 18.43 29.14
C PHE A 339 38.41 17.29 28.56
N LEU A 340 37.77 16.44 27.76
CA LEU A 340 38.44 15.42 26.97
C LEU A 340 38.71 15.99 25.59
N GLY A 341 39.94 15.88 25.10
CA GLY A 341 40.36 16.40 23.80
C GLY A 341 41.33 15.47 23.08
N SER A 342 42.03 16.01 22.09
CA SER A 342 43.07 15.33 21.31
C SER A 342 44.00 14.41 22.12
N SER A 343 44.46 14.82 23.30
CA SER A 343 45.33 14.00 24.16
C SER A 343 44.69 12.69 24.63
N TYR A 344 43.43 12.73 25.10
CA TYR A 344 42.69 11.55 25.53
C TYR A 344 42.51 10.55 24.38
N PHE A 345 42.21 11.07 23.18
CA PHE A 345 42.00 10.24 22.00
C PHE A 345 43.29 9.59 21.50
N LEU A 346 44.39 10.34 21.41
CA LEU A 346 45.69 9.81 20.99
C LEU A 346 46.20 8.68 21.90
N ASP A 347 45.99 8.79 23.22
CA ASP A 347 46.32 7.74 24.18
C ASP A 347 45.59 6.42 23.87
N ARG A 348 44.32 6.49 23.43
CA ARG A 348 43.54 5.31 23.01
C ARG A 348 44.05 4.69 21.71
N LEU A 349 44.60 5.52 20.82
CA LEU A 349 45.23 5.06 19.57
C LEU A 349 46.68 4.58 19.77
N GLY A 350 47.27 4.81 20.94
CA GLY A 350 48.68 4.51 21.23
C GLY A 350 49.66 5.45 20.50
N LEU A 351 49.22 6.66 20.17
CA LEU A 351 50.01 7.69 19.47
C LEU A 351 50.61 8.69 20.47
N LYS A 352 51.78 9.26 20.18
CA LYS A 352 52.47 10.19 21.09
C LYS A 352 52.17 11.66 20.73
N PRO A 353 51.53 12.47 21.61
CA PRO A 353 51.00 13.79 21.23
C PRO A 353 52.04 14.90 21.01
N GLU A 354 53.15 14.89 21.74
CA GLU A 354 53.91 16.13 21.99
C GLU A 354 54.84 16.59 20.84
N LYS A 355 54.97 15.83 19.74
CA LYS A 355 55.94 16.18 18.66
C LYS A 355 55.48 15.93 17.23
N ASP A 356 54.46 15.11 17.01
CA ASP A 356 54.13 14.65 15.65
C ASP A 356 52.98 15.45 15.02
N TYR A 357 52.15 16.14 15.84
CA TYR A 357 50.94 16.80 15.37
C TYR A 357 50.68 18.14 16.08
N ARG A 358 50.20 19.12 15.32
CA ARG A 358 49.66 20.38 15.83
C ARG A 358 48.15 20.35 15.66
N PHE A 359 47.38 20.77 16.65
CA PHE A 359 45.92 20.72 16.66
C PHE A 359 45.30 22.10 16.48
N LEU A 360 44.10 22.14 15.90
CA LEU A 360 43.37 23.39 15.68
C LEU A 360 43.01 24.07 17.01
N GLY A 361 42.60 23.31 18.02
CA GLY A 361 42.30 23.86 19.34
C GLY A 361 42.51 22.85 20.47
N ASP A 362 42.47 23.37 21.69
CA ASP A 362 42.53 22.59 22.91
C ASP A 362 41.23 21.80 23.18
N ALA A 363 41.19 21.03 24.28
CA ALA A 363 40.03 20.21 24.64
C ALA A 363 38.74 21.02 24.84
N VAL A 364 38.85 22.29 25.23
CA VAL A 364 37.70 23.19 25.42
C VAL A 364 37.16 23.65 24.07
N PHE A 365 38.04 23.99 23.12
CA PHE A 365 37.68 24.24 21.74
C PHE A 365 37.01 23.01 21.12
N ASP A 366 37.62 21.83 21.23
CA ASP A 366 37.12 20.58 20.66
C ASP A 366 35.71 20.26 21.20
N THR A 367 35.50 20.38 22.51
CA THR A 367 34.21 20.12 23.16
C THR A 367 33.12 21.08 22.66
N ARG A 368 33.44 22.38 22.52
CA ARG A 368 32.49 23.37 21.98
C ARG A 368 32.19 23.13 20.51
N TYR A 369 33.20 22.77 19.72
CA TYR A 369 33.03 22.39 18.32
C TYR A 369 32.07 21.21 18.20
N VAL A 370 32.33 20.12 18.93
CA VAL A 370 31.49 18.91 18.88
C VAL A 370 30.08 19.21 19.36
N SER A 371 29.91 19.95 20.45
CA SER A 371 28.58 20.33 20.95
C SER A 371 27.77 21.11 19.90
N ASN A 372 28.41 22.05 19.20
CA ASN A 372 27.78 22.79 18.11
C ASN A 372 27.55 21.92 16.87
N ALA A 373 28.46 21.00 16.56
CA ALA A 373 28.35 20.09 15.42
C ALA A 373 27.22 19.07 15.61
N VAL A 374 27.10 18.49 16.80
CA VAL A 374 25.97 17.62 17.19
C VAL A 374 24.67 18.43 17.11
N LEU A 375 24.60 19.61 17.73
CA LEU A 375 23.38 20.44 17.75
C LEU A 375 22.94 20.90 16.35
N SER A 376 23.88 21.35 15.52
CA SER A 376 23.58 21.85 14.16
C SER A 376 23.24 20.74 13.17
N ARG A 377 23.69 19.51 13.39
CA ARG A 377 23.40 18.36 12.50
C ARG A 377 22.19 17.56 12.96
N THR A 378 22.00 17.40 14.26
CA THR A 378 20.98 16.52 14.84
C THR A 378 19.78 17.27 15.42
N GLY A 379 19.88 18.59 15.66
CA GLY A 379 18.87 19.35 16.41
C GLY A 379 18.84 19.03 17.92
N SER A 380 19.71 18.13 18.37
CA SER A 380 19.85 17.73 19.78
C SER A 380 21.20 18.17 20.33
N ARG A 381 21.23 18.61 21.59
CA ARG A 381 22.47 18.97 22.28
C ARG A 381 23.38 17.76 22.54
N TYR A 382 22.78 16.59 22.74
CA TYR A 382 23.47 15.38 23.12
C TYR A 382 23.02 14.16 22.29
N LEU A 383 23.96 13.31 21.88
CA LEU A 383 23.67 12.02 21.23
C LEU A 383 23.06 11.05 22.24
N ASN A 384 22.08 10.24 21.83
CA ASN A 384 21.46 9.17 22.65
C ASN A 384 21.05 9.58 24.07
N GLY A 385 20.72 10.86 24.30
CA GLY A 385 20.39 11.37 25.62
C GLY A 385 21.54 11.42 26.63
N LEU A 386 22.81 11.35 26.17
CA LEU A 386 23.99 11.55 27.01
C LEU A 386 23.86 12.87 27.80
N GLY A 387 24.05 12.85 29.12
CA GLY A 387 23.65 13.96 29.98
C GLY A 387 24.65 15.11 30.09
N SER A 388 25.83 14.97 29.46
CA SER A 388 26.94 15.91 29.63
C SER A 388 27.92 15.92 28.45
N ASP A 389 28.59 17.05 28.27
CA ASP A 389 29.62 17.23 27.23
C ASP A 389 30.79 16.24 27.44
N THR A 390 31.16 15.93 28.69
CA THR A 390 32.23 14.98 29.02
C THR A 390 31.88 13.54 28.63
N GLU A 391 30.66 13.09 28.89
CA GLU A 391 30.20 11.75 28.48
C GLU A 391 30.10 11.65 26.96
N GLN A 392 29.61 12.69 26.29
CA GLN A 392 29.55 12.75 24.83
C GLN A 392 30.94 12.67 24.19
N MET A 393 31.90 13.47 24.66
CA MET A 393 33.26 13.44 24.13
C MET A 393 33.92 12.09 24.36
N ARG A 394 33.73 11.49 25.55
CA ARG A 394 34.24 10.14 25.86
C ARG A 394 33.65 9.09 24.92
N TYR A 395 32.33 9.08 24.77
CA TYR A 395 31.60 8.15 23.93
C TYR A 395 32.12 8.18 22.49
N LEU A 396 32.22 9.38 21.91
CA LEU A 396 32.68 9.58 20.54
C LEU A 396 34.14 9.12 20.33
N MET A 397 35.04 9.44 21.27
CA MET A 397 36.46 9.08 21.18
C MET A 397 36.71 7.59 21.44
N ASP A 398 35.98 6.99 22.39
CA ASP A 398 36.11 5.56 22.69
C ASP A 398 35.53 4.71 21.53
N ASN A 399 34.41 5.13 20.92
CA ASN A 399 33.88 4.51 19.70
C ASN A 399 34.86 4.61 18.52
N ALA A 400 35.47 5.78 18.33
CA ALA A 400 36.50 6.00 17.31
C ALA A 400 37.65 5.00 17.45
N ALA A 401 38.17 4.85 18.67
CA ALA A 401 39.27 3.93 18.95
C ALA A 401 38.86 2.45 18.79
N ARG A 402 37.64 2.10 19.19
CA ARG A 402 37.09 0.74 19.05
C ARG A 402 36.93 0.33 17.59
N GLN A 403 36.39 1.22 16.76
CA GLN A 403 36.05 0.93 15.36
C GLN A 403 37.24 1.08 14.40
N GLN A 404 38.30 1.79 14.80
CA GLN A 404 39.48 2.08 13.97
C GLN A 404 40.00 0.89 13.17
N LYS A 405 40.30 -0.23 13.84
CA LYS A 405 40.93 -1.40 13.19
C LYS A 405 39.95 -2.16 12.29
N GLY A 406 38.67 -2.22 12.67
CA GLY A 406 37.65 -2.93 11.92
C GLY A 406 37.30 -2.24 10.59
N LEU A 407 37.33 -0.92 10.58
CA LEU A 407 36.99 -0.09 9.40
C LEU A 407 38.23 0.45 8.65
N GLY A 408 39.44 0.13 9.12
CA GLY A 408 40.69 0.60 8.51
C GLY A 408 40.88 2.11 8.57
N LEU A 409 40.50 2.76 9.69
CA LEU A 409 40.61 4.21 9.86
C LEU A 409 42.05 4.64 10.15
N GLU A 410 42.55 5.63 9.41
CA GLU A 410 43.89 6.21 9.59
C GLU A 410 43.82 7.62 10.19
N PHE A 411 44.63 7.89 11.22
CA PHE A 411 44.63 9.18 11.90
C PHE A 411 45.13 10.28 10.95
N GLY A 412 44.41 11.40 10.87
CA GLY A 412 44.70 12.48 9.92
C GLY A 412 44.04 12.32 8.55
N VAL A 413 43.36 11.21 8.27
CA VAL A 413 42.66 10.94 7.01
C VAL A 413 41.14 11.01 7.23
N ALA A 414 40.42 11.63 6.28
CA ALA A 414 38.96 11.71 6.31
C ALA A 414 38.32 10.35 5.97
N LEU A 415 37.16 10.06 6.58
CA LEU A 415 36.43 8.81 6.31
C LEU A 415 35.76 8.85 4.94
N THR A 416 35.75 7.71 4.24
CA THR A 416 34.96 7.54 3.01
C THR A 416 33.47 7.35 3.34
N ALA A 417 32.59 7.55 2.34
CA ALA A 417 31.16 7.34 2.52
C ALA A 417 30.83 5.89 2.96
N GLU A 418 31.56 4.90 2.44
CA GLU A 418 31.41 3.49 2.82
C GLU A 418 31.83 3.26 4.28
N GLN A 419 32.90 3.91 4.75
CA GLN A 419 33.33 3.81 6.15
C GLN A 419 32.33 4.44 7.10
N ILE A 420 31.75 5.59 6.74
CA ILE A 420 30.70 6.26 7.52
C ILE A 420 29.45 5.37 7.62
N ALA A 421 29.03 4.76 6.52
CA ALA A 421 27.86 3.89 6.48
C ALA A 421 28.03 2.59 7.30
N GLN A 422 29.26 2.20 7.61
CA GLN A 422 29.59 1.00 8.41
C GLN A 422 29.86 1.31 9.89
N LEU A 423 29.73 2.57 10.33
CA LEU A 423 29.93 2.93 11.74
C LEU A 423 28.87 2.26 12.64
N ASP A 424 29.31 1.49 13.64
CA ASP A 424 28.46 0.88 14.68
C ASP A 424 28.13 1.84 15.84
N GLY A 425 28.63 3.07 15.75
CA GLY A 425 28.39 4.18 16.67
C GLY A 425 29.09 5.44 16.16
N SER A 426 28.57 6.62 16.51
CA SER A 426 29.13 7.92 16.14
C SER A 426 30.52 8.09 16.72
N ILE A 427 31.40 8.78 15.97
CA ILE A 427 32.80 8.96 16.31
C ILE A 427 33.27 10.40 16.17
N LEU A 428 34.29 10.75 16.94
CA LEU A 428 35.07 11.97 16.76
C LEU A 428 36.46 11.59 16.24
N TRP A 429 36.80 12.06 15.04
CA TRP A 429 38.05 11.73 14.34
C TRP A 429 38.84 12.99 14.03
N TRP A 430 40.18 12.93 13.96
CA TRP A 430 40.99 14.10 13.59
C TRP A 430 41.55 13.97 12.18
N GLU A 431 41.41 15.03 11.41
CA GLU A 431 41.83 15.14 10.01
C GLU A 431 42.89 16.20 9.82
N SER A 432 43.83 15.95 8.91
CA SER A 432 44.87 16.91 8.54
C SER A 432 44.32 17.99 7.60
N VAL A 433 44.35 19.25 8.03
CA VAL A 433 43.95 20.41 7.21
C VAL A 433 45.06 21.46 7.24
N THR A 434 45.33 22.08 6.08
CA THR A 434 46.28 23.20 6.00
C THR A 434 45.55 24.52 6.10
N ILE A 435 45.75 25.24 7.21
CA ILE A 435 45.16 26.55 7.49
C ILE A 435 46.29 27.57 7.52
N ASN A 436 46.23 28.62 6.68
CA ASN A 436 47.26 29.67 6.59
C ASN A 436 48.71 29.12 6.46
N GLY A 437 48.91 28.06 5.68
CA GLY A 437 50.21 27.43 5.46
C GLY A 437 50.71 26.53 6.61
N GLN A 438 49.90 26.30 7.64
CA GLN A 438 50.19 25.37 8.74
C GLN A 438 49.28 24.15 8.66
N THR A 439 49.87 22.96 8.59
CA THR A 439 49.12 21.69 8.67
C THR A 439 48.77 21.39 10.12
N VAL A 440 47.47 21.31 10.40
CA VAL A 440 46.93 21.03 11.73
C VAL A 440 45.89 19.93 11.69
N MET A 441 45.77 19.22 12.82
CA MET A 441 44.78 18.22 13.08
C MET A 441 43.50 18.88 13.59
N VAL A 442 42.41 18.60 12.90
CA VAL A 442 41.13 19.24 13.09
C VAL A 442 40.11 18.18 13.54
N PRO A 443 39.38 18.39 14.65
CA PRO A 443 38.35 17.44 15.09
C PRO A 443 37.21 17.39 14.08
N LYS A 444 36.68 16.22 13.75
CA LYS A 444 35.56 16.05 12.82
C LYS A 444 34.60 14.99 13.34
N LEU A 445 33.33 15.41 13.44
CA LEU A 445 32.24 14.56 13.90
C LEU A 445 31.68 13.74 12.74
N TYR A 446 31.66 12.42 12.92
CA TYR A 446 31.01 11.46 12.04
C TYR A 446 29.87 10.78 12.80
N LEU A 447 28.66 10.92 12.27
CA LEU A 447 27.45 10.40 12.91
C LEU A 447 27.11 9.02 12.33
N SER A 448 26.92 8.03 13.20
CA SER A 448 26.35 6.75 12.82
C SER A 448 24.82 6.85 12.79
N PRO A 449 24.14 6.25 11.79
CA PRO A 449 22.69 6.13 11.76
C PRO A 449 22.08 5.45 13.01
N GLU A 450 22.83 4.60 13.71
CA GLU A 450 22.38 3.88 14.91
C GLU A 450 22.32 4.77 16.17
N ASP A 451 23.02 5.91 16.16
CA ASP A 451 23.22 6.78 17.32
C ASP A 451 22.49 8.14 17.25
N ILE A 452 21.74 8.33 16.17
CA ILE A 452 21.01 9.57 15.94
C ILE A 452 19.52 9.27 15.93
N THR A 453 18.79 9.90 16.86
CA THR A 453 17.38 10.13 16.64
C THR A 453 17.28 11.28 15.65
N LEU A 454 17.08 10.98 14.36
CA LEU A 454 16.94 12.03 13.35
C LEU A 454 15.67 12.84 13.66
N HIS A 455 15.85 14.05 14.20
CA HIS A 455 14.75 14.96 14.41
C HIS A 455 14.31 15.56 13.07
N ASN A 456 13.03 15.43 12.76
CA ASN A 456 12.47 16.17 11.65
C ASN A 456 12.28 17.63 12.12
N GLY A 457 13.09 18.52 11.54
CA GLY A 457 13.03 19.97 11.70
C GLY A 457 12.89 20.47 13.14
N SER A 458 11.87 21.27 13.48
CA SER A 458 11.79 21.97 14.78
C SER A 458 11.73 21.02 15.97
N VAL A 459 12.53 21.30 17.00
CA VAL A 459 12.69 20.44 18.17
C VAL A 459 12.21 21.12 19.44
N ILE A 460 11.37 20.42 20.20
CA ILE A 460 11.11 20.69 21.62
C ILE A 460 11.51 19.42 22.38
N SER A 461 12.49 19.51 23.28
CA SER A 461 13.05 18.32 23.94
C SER A 461 13.50 18.55 25.38
N GLY A 462 13.35 17.55 26.24
CA GLY A 462 13.82 17.58 27.63
C GLY A 462 13.81 16.19 28.28
N ASN A 463 14.20 16.10 29.55
CA ASN A 463 14.02 14.87 30.33
C ASN A 463 12.53 14.56 30.48
N ASN A 464 11.76 15.57 30.84
CA ASN A 464 10.31 15.58 30.74
C ASN A 464 9.87 16.80 29.93
N VAL A 465 8.76 16.69 29.21
CA VAL A 465 8.20 17.80 28.45
C VAL A 465 6.72 17.94 28.80
N GLN A 466 6.31 19.14 29.19
CA GLN A 466 4.92 19.49 29.47
C GLN A 466 4.53 20.73 28.66
N LEU A 467 3.57 20.59 27.76
CA LEU A 467 3.06 21.70 26.95
C LEU A 467 1.57 21.91 27.26
N ALA A 468 1.21 23.07 27.81
CA ALA A 468 -0.17 23.46 28.03
C ALA A 468 -0.56 24.59 27.07
N GLY A 469 -1.57 24.37 26.23
CA GLY A 469 -1.90 25.18 25.07
C GLY A 469 -3.39 25.48 24.88
N GLY A 470 -3.70 26.53 24.10
CA GLY A 470 -5.00 26.62 23.43
C GLY A 470 -5.11 25.54 22.36
N ASN A 471 -4.35 25.66 21.27
CA ASN A 471 -4.10 24.59 20.30
C ASN A 471 -2.63 24.17 20.34
N ILE A 472 -2.33 22.89 20.10
CA ILE A 472 -0.96 22.39 19.98
C ILE A 472 -0.80 21.76 18.59
N THR A 473 0.17 22.25 17.82
CA THR A 473 0.44 21.72 16.48
C THR A 473 1.91 21.37 16.33
N ASN A 474 2.19 20.12 15.97
CA ASN A 474 3.48 19.62 15.56
C ASN A 474 3.43 19.27 14.06
N SER A 475 4.10 20.02 13.19
CA SER A 475 4.03 19.82 11.74
C SER A 475 5.42 19.67 11.14
N GLY A 476 5.83 18.44 10.82
CA GLY A 476 7.20 18.13 10.39
C GLY A 476 8.26 18.49 11.44
N GLY A 477 7.84 18.65 12.70
CA GLY A 477 8.64 18.91 13.88
C GLY A 477 8.77 17.66 14.76
N SER A 478 9.60 17.74 15.78
CA SER A 478 9.80 16.72 16.82
C SER A 478 9.53 17.30 18.21
N ILE A 479 8.63 16.67 18.98
CA ILE A 479 8.41 16.92 20.40
C ILE A 479 8.79 15.65 21.16
N ASN A 480 9.88 15.69 21.92
CA ASN A 480 10.50 14.50 22.49
C ASN A 480 10.74 14.63 24.00
N ALA A 481 10.47 13.59 24.76
CA ALA A 481 10.91 13.47 26.15
C ALA A 481 11.73 12.19 26.36
N GLN A 482 12.79 12.26 27.16
CA GLN A 482 13.54 11.06 27.55
C GLN A 482 12.70 10.15 28.46
N ASN A 483 11.94 10.75 29.37
CA ASN A 483 11.02 10.07 30.28
C ASN A 483 9.60 10.42 29.89
N ASP A 484 8.98 11.42 30.53
CA ASP A 484 7.54 11.66 30.40
C ASP A 484 7.21 12.88 29.53
N LEU A 485 6.22 12.73 28.65
CA LEU A 485 5.69 13.76 27.77
C LEU A 485 4.20 13.98 28.05
N SER A 486 3.80 15.21 28.36
CA SER A 486 2.40 15.59 28.56
C SER A 486 2.02 16.79 27.68
N LEU A 487 1.00 16.63 26.85
CA LEU A 487 0.39 17.72 26.08
C LEU A 487 -1.05 17.94 26.56
N ASP A 488 -1.35 19.13 27.04
CA ASP A 488 -2.67 19.54 27.53
C ASP A 488 -3.21 20.70 26.68
N SER A 489 -4.25 20.44 25.90
CA SER A 489 -4.83 21.37 24.95
C SER A 489 -6.30 21.68 25.28
N SER A 490 -6.64 22.96 25.46
CA SER A 490 -8.04 23.38 25.59
C SER A 490 -8.79 23.41 24.25
N GLY A 491 -8.09 23.18 23.14
CA GLY A 491 -8.56 23.07 21.77
C GLY A 491 -8.18 21.71 21.21
N TYR A 492 -7.28 21.65 20.22
CA TYR A 492 -6.85 20.39 19.57
C TYR A 492 -5.35 20.12 19.70
N ILE A 493 -4.95 18.87 19.41
CA ILE A 493 -3.55 18.45 19.22
C ILE A 493 -3.40 17.85 17.83
N ASP A 494 -2.60 18.49 16.97
CA ASP A 494 -2.35 18.04 15.61
C ASP A 494 -0.88 17.64 15.42
N ASN A 495 -0.63 16.40 14.99
CA ASN A 495 0.66 15.89 14.54
C ASN A 495 0.61 15.60 13.04
N LEU A 496 1.31 16.40 12.23
CA LEU A 496 1.15 16.49 10.78
C LEU A 496 2.49 16.39 10.05
N ASN A 497 2.44 16.08 8.75
CA ASN A 497 3.55 16.23 7.81
C ASN A 497 4.85 15.53 8.26
N ALA A 498 4.77 14.25 8.61
CA ALA A 498 5.88 13.47 9.18
C ALA A 498 6.41 14.02 10.51
N GLY A 499 5.50 14.57 11.33
CA GLY A 499 5.80 15.01 12.68
C GLY A 499 6.05 13.83 13.62
N LEU A 500 6.92 14.04 14.60
CA LEU A 500 7.23 13.09 15.66
C LEU A 500 6.81 13.64 17.02
N ILE A 501 6.02 12.87 17.76
CA ILE A 501 5.75 13.08 19.19
C ILE A 501 6.20 11.81 19.90
N SER A 502 7.22 11.90 20.76
CA SER A 502 7.85 10.71 21.34
C SER A 502 8.21 10.85 22.82
N ALA A 503 8.08 9.77 23.57
CA ALA A 503 8.52 9.67 24.97
C ALA A 503 9.24 8.33 25.21
N GLY A 504 10.31 8.32 26.03
CA GLY A 504 10.91 7.06 26.50
C GLY A 504 10.12 6.38 27.63
N GLY A 505 9.28 7.15 28.33
CA GLY A 505 8.38 6.74 29.41
C GLY A 505 6.90 6.97 29.04
N SER A 506 6.15 7.67 29.89
CA SER A 506 4.73 7.96 29.66
C SER A 506 4.54 9.06 28.62
N LEU A 507 3.58 8.86 27.71
CA LEU A 507 3.12 9.86 26.76
C LEU A 507 1.62 10.07 26.96
N ASP A 508 1.24 11.26 27.44
CA ASP A 508 -0.12 11.63 27.77
C ASP A 508 -0.58 12.83 26.93
N LEU A 509 -1.50 12.61 26.00
CA LEU A 509 -2.11 13.67 25.18
C LEU A 509 -3.56 13.88 25.62
N SER A 510 -3.89 15.08 26.10
CA SER A 510 -5.24 15.46 26.50
C SER A 510 -5.69 16.68 25.70
N ALA A 511 -6.82 16.57 25.02
CA ALA A 511 -7.44 17.67 24.27
C ALA A 511 -8.94 17.76 24.57
N ILE A 512 -9.48 18.98 24.72
CA ILE A 512 -10.94 19.16 24.77
C ILE A 512 -11.56 18.81 23.40
N GLY A 513 -10.92 19.25 22.32
CA GLY A 513 -11.24 18.94 20.93
C GLY A 513 -10.44 17.76 20.40
N ASP A 514 -10.13 17.78 19.10
CA ASP A 514 -9.59 16.61 18.39
C ASP A 514 -8.10 16.35 18.69
N ILE A 515 -7.69 15.07 18.57
CA ILE A 515 -6.29 14.65 18.48
C ILE A 515 -6.07 14.02 17.10
N SER A 516 -5.28 14.65 16.24
CA SER A 516 -5.02 14.19 14.87
C SER A 516 -3.57 13.76 14.68
N ASN A 517 -3.34 12.53 14.25
CA ASN A 517 -2.05 12.03 13.77
C ASN A 517 -2.16 11.71 12.28
N ILE A 518 -1.68 12.62 11.43
CA ILE A 518 -1.85 12.52 9.98
C ILE A 518 -0.48 12.33 9.31
N SER A 519 -0.28 11.14 8.73
CA SER A 519 1.01 10.72 8.13
C SER A 519 2.22 11.05 9.02
N SER A 520 2.07 10.79 10.32
CA SER A 520 3.00 11.19 11.38
C SER A 520 3.10 10.11 12.46
N VAL A 521 4.00 10.27 13.43
CA VAL A 521 4.29 9.25 14.44
C VAL A 521 4.06 9.79 15.86
N ILE A 522 3.31 9.02 16.66
CA ILE A 522 3.19 9.17 18.12
C ILE A 522 3.73 7.88 18.75
N SER A 523 4.72 7.97 19.64
CA SER A 523 5.33 6.79 20.25
C SER A 523 5.70 7.00 21.72
N GLY A 524 5.47 5.98 22.56
CA GLY A 524 5.83 6.02 23.96
C GLY A 524 6.04 4.61 24.53
N LYS A 525 6.46 4.52 25.79
CA LYS A 525 6.41 3.25 26.52
C LYS A 525 4.97 2.92 26.89
N THR A 526 4.33 3.84 27.62
CA THR A 526 2.89 3.87 27.85
C THR A 526 2.31 5.08 27.12
N VAL A 527 1.24 4.88 26.36
CA VAL A 527 0.63 5.94 25.55
C VAL A 527 -0.84 6.08 25.91
N GLN A 528 -1.27 7.30 26.25
CA GLN A 528 -2.66 7.64 26.51
C GLN A 528 -3.06 8.86 25.69
N LEU A 529 -4.12 8.72 24.89
CA LEU A 529 -4.72 9.82 24.14
C LEU A 529 -6.16 9.99 24.63
N GLU A 530 -6.50 11.19 25.11
CA GLU A 530 -7.83 11.56 25.58
C GLU A 530 -8.33 12.78 24.81
N SER A 531 -9.38 12.59 24.01
CA SER A 531 -10.13 13.67 23.38
C SER A 531 -11.49 13.80 24.06
N VAL A 532 -11.68 14.80 24.92
CA VAL A 532 -12.85 14.87 25.82
C VAL A 532 -14.17 15.04 25.06
N SER A 533 -14.19 15.85 24.00
CA SER A 533 -15.40 16.14 23.22
C SER A 533 -15.18 16.05 21.69
N GLY A 534 -14.00 15.62 21.27
CA GLY A 534 -13.59 15.50 19.89
C GLY A 534 -13.35 14.05 19.46
N ASN A 535 -12.63 13.92 18.36
CA ASN A 535 -12.22 12.67 17.75
C ASN A 535 -10.73 12.39 18.00
N ILE A 536 -10.35 11.13 17.92
CA ILE A 536 -8.95 10.73 17.74
C ILE A 536 -8.81 10.17 16.32
N SER A 537 -7.92 10.74 15.51
CA SER A 537 -7.73 10.32 14.12
C SER A 537 -6.28 9.91 13.85
N ASN A 538 -6.06 8.71 13.34
CA ASN A 538 -4.75 8.22 12.87
C ASN A 538 -4.85 7.88 11.38
N ILE A 539 -4.42 8.79 10.51
CA ILE A 539 -4.77 8.75 9.08
C ILE A 539 -3.51 8.87 8.22
N THR A 540 -3.26 7.86 7.40
CA THR A 540 -2.30 7.96 6.29
C THR A 540 -2.95 8.74 5.15
N ARG A 541 -2.37 9.89 4.80
CA ARG A 541 -2.93 10.77 3.77
C ARG A 541 -2.67 10.19 2.38
N ARG A 542 -3.66 10.33 1.49
CA ARG A 542 -3.55 9.97 0.06
C ARG A 542 -3.88 11.16 -0.84
N GLN A 543 -3.32 11.19 -2.04
CA GLN A 543 -3.58 12.20 -3.06
C GLN A 543 -3.79 11.56 -4.43
N GLN A 544 -4.87 11.95 -5.11
CA GLN A 544 -5.11 11.53 -6.49
C GLN A 544 -4.52 12.54 -7.46
N TRP A 545 -4.00 12.04 -8.58
CA TRP A 545 -3.50 12.87 -9.67
C TRP A 545 -3.97 12.32 -11.01
N ASN A 546 -4.04 13.21 -11.99
CA ASN A 546 -4.35 12.88 -13.38
C ASN A 546 -3.40 13.67 -14.30
N ALA A 547 -2.98 13.06 -15.39
CA ALA A 547 -2.15 13.70 -16.42
C ALA A 547 -2.52 13.14 -17.80
N GLY A 548 -2.52 13.96 -18.84
CA GLY A 548 -2.89 13.51 -20.16
C GLY A 548 -3.31 14.62 -21.11
N SER A 549 -3.45 14.29 -22.38
CA SER A 549 -4.01 15.21 -23.38
C SER A 549 -4.59 14.46 -24.56
N ASP A 550 -5.49 15.13 -25.30
CA ASP A 550 -6.00 14.66 -26.59
C ASP A 550 -5.30 15.41 -27.73
N SER A 551 -5.10 14.72 -28.87
CA SER A 551 -4.57 15.34 -30.09
C SER A 551 -5.19 14.71 -31.34
N GLN A 552 -4.97 15.34 -32.51
CA GLN A 552 -5.37 14.75 -33.80
C GLN A 552 -4.68 13.42 -34.12
N TYR A 553 -3.59 13.11 -33.41
CA TYR A 553 -2.81 11.88 -33.53
C TYR A 553 -3.11 10.86 -32.41
N GLY A 554 -4.20 11.05 -31.66
CA GLY A 554 -4.57 10.25 -30.49
C GLY A 554 -4.34 10.96 -29.15
N GLY A 555 -4.88 10.42 -28.08
CA GLY A 555 -4.74 10.89 -26.70
C GLY A 555 -4.21 9.81 -25.75
N VAL A 556 -3.58 10.25 -24.66
CA VAL A 556 -3.10 9.42 -23.55
C VAL A 556 -3.55 10.07 -22.25
N HIS A 557 -4.16 9.29 -21.35
CA HIS A 557 -4.60 9.74 -20.03
C HIS A 557 -4.08 8.78 -18.97
N LEU A 558 -3.52 9.31 -17.89
CA LEU A 558 -3.04 8.58 -16.74
C LEU A 558 -3.67 9.16 -15.48
N SER A 559 -3.96 8.29 -14.53
CA SER A 559 -4.31 8.66 -13.17
C SER A 559 -3.61 7.77 -12.17
N GLY A 560 -3.43 8.27 -10.96
CA GLY A 560 -2.79 7.53 -9.88
C GLY A 560 -3.19 8.07 -8.51
N THR A 561 -2.84 7.31 -7.48
CA THR A 561 -3.00 7.69 -6.07
C THR A 561 -1.65 7.56 -5.39
N ASP A 562 -1.14 8.66 -4.86
CA ASP A 562 0.05 8.68 -4.00
C ASP A 562 -0.36 8.58 -2.53
N THR A 563 0.48 7.95 -1.71
CA THR A 563 0.30 7.88 -0.26
C THR A 563 1.48 8.53 0.45
N GLY A 564 1.21 9.26 1.54
CA GLY A 564 2.24 9.79 2.42
C GLY A 564 2.84 8.72 3.33
N PRO A 565 3.75 9.10 4.25
CA PRO A 565 4.21 8.21 5.30
C PRO A 565 3.04 7.60 6.08
N VAL A 566 3.20 6.35 6.50
CA VAL A 566 2.18 5.62 7.27
C VAL A 566 2.02 6.28 8.64
N ALA A 567 0.80 6.71 8.96
CA ALA A 567 0.50 7.25 10.28
C ALA A 567 0.59 6.14 11.34
N THR A 568 1.33 6.39 12.42
CA THR A 568 1.65 5.38 13.43
C THR A 568 1.40 5.91 14.84
N ILE A 569 0.67 5.14 15.65
CA ILE A 569 0.58 5.30 17.11
C ILE A 569 1.10 4.03 17.77
N LYS A 570 2.06 4.15 18.68
CA LYS A 570 2.75 2.99 19.26
C LYS A 570 3.03 3.14 20.76
N GLY A 571 2.58 2.16 21.54
CA GLY A 571 3.04 1.91 22.92
C GLY A 571 3.88 0.64 23.00
N THR A 572 5.02 0.64 23.68
CA THR A 572 5.79 -0.60 23.87
C THR A 572 5.24 -1.48 25.00
N ASP A 573 4.51 -0.90 25.95
CA ASP A 573 3.94 -1.60 27.10
C ASP A 573 2.41 -1.56 27.09
N SER A 574 1.81 -0.37 26.99
CA SER A 574 0.35 -0.21 26.93
C SER A 574 -0.06 0.99 26.09
N LEU A 575 -1.25 0.91 25.50
CA LEU A 575 -1.83 1.97 24.67
C LEU A 575 -3.32 2.13 24.96
N SER A 576 -3.77 3.36 25.22
CA SER A 576 -5.18 3.72 25.39
C SER A 576 -5.56 4.90 24.50
N LEU A 577 -6.67 4.77 23.77
CA LEU A 577 -7.32 5.83 23.00
C LEU A 577 -8.73 6.03 23.56
N ASP A 578 -9.05 7.21 24.07
CA ASP A 578 -10.38 7.57 24.57
C ASP A 578 -10.89 8.84 23.90
N ALA A 579 -11.96 8.71 23.11
CA ALA A 579 -12.55 9.80 22.35
C ALA A 579 -14.01 10.03 22.77
N GLY A 580 -14.37 11.27 23.07
CA GLY A 580 -15.75 11.67 23.35
C GLY A 580 -16.68 11.51 22.14
N LYS A 581 -16.14 11.47 20.92
CA LYS A 581 -16.85 11.16 19.67
C LYS A 581 -16.27 9.92 19.01
N ASN A 582 -15.47 10.07 17.96
CA ASN A 582 -15.05 8.96 17.09
C ASN A 582 -13.56 8.63 17.25
N ILE A 583 -13.21 7.38 16.96
CA ILE A 583 -11.83 6.98 16.67
C ILE A 583 -11.76 6.57 15.19
N ASP A 584 -10.96 7.27 14.40
CA ASP A 584 -10.82 7.04 12.96
C ASP A 584 -9.39 6.61 12.59
N ILE A 585 -9.21 5.36 12.16
CA ILE A 585 -7.93 4.79 11.73
C ILE A 585 -8.02 4.47 10.24
N THR A 586 -7.17 5.08 9.40
CA THR A 586 -7.24 4.89 7.93
C THR A 586 -5.88 4.67 7.29
N GLY A 587 -5.67 3.49 6.69
CA GLY A 587 -4.39 3.04 6.13
C GLY A 587 -3.21 3.18 7.10
N ALA A 588 -3.46 3.05 8.40
CA ALA A 588 -2.57 3.45 9.48
C ALA A 588 -2.29 2.31 10.46
N THR A 589 -1.24 2.47 11.28
CA THR A 589 -0.83 1.48 12.29
C THR A 589 -1.11 1.98 13.71
N VAL A 590 -1.71 1.13 14.53
CA VAL A 590 -1.88 1.33 15.97
C VAL A 590 -1.41 0.07 16.69
N SER A 591 -0.40 0.18 17.54
CA SER A 591 0.24 -1.00 18.15
C SER A 591 0.59 -0.83 19.63
N SER A 592 0.39 -1.90 20.40
CA SER A 592 0.81 -2.03 21.80
C SER A 592 1.63 -3.30 22.00
N GLY A 593 2.75 -3.24 22.71
CA GLY A 593 3.47 -4.46 23.12
C GLY A 593 2.79 -5.24 24.24
N GLY A 594 1.87 -4.61 25.00
CA GLY A 594 0.97 -5.25 25.95
C GLY A 594 -0.48 -4.94 25.60
N ASP A 595 -1.28 -4.48 26.57
CA ASP A 595 -2.71 -4.25 26.38
C ASP A 595 -2.99 -3.01 25.50
N LEU A 596 -4.06 -3.07 24.70
CA LEU A 596 -4.55 -1.99 23.87
C LEU A 596 -6.05 -1.74 24.14
N GLY A 597 -6.39 -0.52 24.55
CA GLY A 597 -7.77 -0.06 24.72
C GLY A 597 -8.17 1.03 23.73
N MET A 598 -9.36 0.92 23.14
CA MET A 598 -10.00 1.97 22.34
C MET A 598 -11.44 2.18 22.81
N SER A 599 -11.77 3.41 23.20
CA SER A 599 -13.08 3.83 23.66
C SER A 599 -13.55 5.04 22.85
N ALA A 600 -14.74 4.95 22.27
CA ALA A 600 -15.36 6.05 21.52
C ALA A 600 -16.79 6.27 22.00
N GLY A 601 -17.15 7.51 22.30
CA GLY A 601 -18.52 7.90 22.66
C GLY A 601 -19.54 7.63 21.53
N ASN A 602 -19.08 7.66 20.28
CA ASN A 602 -19.85 7.35 19.08
C ASN A 602 -19.24 6.14 18.37
N ASP A 603 -18.46 6.34 17.30
CA ASP A 603 -18.07 5.27 16.37
C ASP A 603 -16.56 4.98 16.42
N ILE A 604 -16.16 3.72 16.17
CA ILE A 604 -14.77 3.34 15.87
C ILE A 604 -14.72 2.86 14.42
N ASN A 605 -13.97 3.58 13.57
CA ASN A 605 -13.82 3.29 12.15
C ASN A 605 -12.38 2.89 11.83
N ILE A 606 -12.17 1.66 11.37
CA ILE A 606 -10.87 1.12 10.96
C ILE A 606 -10.95 0.76 9.48
N ALA A 607 -10.35 1.57 8.62
CA ALA A 607 -10.53 1.49 7.18
C ALA A 607 -9.20 1.37 6.41
N ALA A 608 -9.28 0.76 5.23
CA ALA A 608 -8.20 0.77 4.25
C ALA A 608 -8.23 2.05 3.39
N ASN A 609 -7.06 2.49 2.94
CA ASN A 609 -6.93 3.47 1.86
C ASN A 609 -7.05 2.77 0.51
N LEU A 610 -7.94 3.25 -0.36
CA LEU A 610 -8.01 2.80 -1.76
C LEU A 610 -6.96 3.50 -2.62
N ILE A 611 -6.11 2.71 -3.27
CA ILE A 611 -5.05 3.13 -4.18
C ILE A 611 -5.45 2.72 -5.59
N SER A 612 -5.83 3.71 -6.40
CA SER A 612 -6.25 3.51 -7.78
C SER A 612 -5.23 4.10 -8.76
N GLY A 613 -5.04 3.42 -9.88
CA GLY A 613 -4.26 3.90 -11.02
C GLY A 613 -4.93 3.51 -12.33
N SER A 614 -4.80 4.36 -13.35
CA SER A 614 -5.25 4.06 -14.70
C SER A 614 -4.33 4.64 -15.75
N LYS A 615 -4.32 4.00 -16.92
CA LYS A 615 -3.62 4.45 -18.12
C LYS A 615 -4.48 4.12 -19.31
N SER A 616 -4.79 5.09 -20.16
CA SER A 616 -5.46 4.88 -21.44
C SER A 616 -4.69 5.59 -22.56
N GLN A 617 -4.67 4.98 -23.73
CA GLN A 617 -4.02 5.46 -24.93
C GLN A 617 -4.89 5.09 -26.12
N SER A 618 -5.34 6.08 -26.89
CA SER A 618 -6.06 5.80 -28.13
C SER A 618 -5.08 5.34 -29.21
N GLY A 619 -5.50 4.38 -30.02
CA GLY A 619 -4.80 3.99 -31.23
C GLY A 619 -4.82 5.10 -32.28
N PHE A 620 -3.74 5.19 -33.07
CA PHE A 620 -3.62 6.09 -34.21
C PHE A 620 -3.13 5.33 -35.44
N TRP A 621 -3.99 5.25 -36.47
CA TRP A 621 -3.82 4.47 -37.71
C TRP A 621 -3.35 3.03 -37.49
N HIS A 622 -4.16 2.04 -37.83
CA HIS A 622 -3.82 0.59 -37.74
C HIS A 622 -3.36 0.07 -36.37
N THR A 623 -3.11 0.93 -35.38
CA THR A 623 -2.87 0.61 -33.98
C THR A 623 -4.18 0.63 -33.21
N ASP A 624 -4.21 -0.18 -32.16
CA ASP A 624 -5.38 -0.46 -31.35
C ASP A 624 -5.39 0.43 -30.08
N ASP A 625 -6.58 0.77 -29.58
CA ASP A 625 -6.73 1.48 -28.30
C ASP A 625 -6.27 0.59 -27.13
N ASN A 626 -5.46 1.11 -26.21
CA ASN A 626 -5.04 0.39 -25.02
C ASN A 626 -5.49 1.13 -23.76
N SER A 627 -6.03 0.40 -22.79
CA SER A 627 -6.33 0.95 -21.47
C SER A 627 -6.11 -0.07 -20.38
N SER A 628 -5.64 0.36 -19.22
CA SER A 628 -5.49 -0.45 -18.02
C SER A 628 -5.90 0.37 -16.80
N SER A 629 -6.49 -0.28 -15.81
CA SER A 629 -6.80 0.35 -14.53
C SER A 629 -6.70 -0.67 -13.41
N SER A 630 -6.25 -0.24 -12.24
CA SER A 630 -6.20 -1.06 -11.04
C SER A 630 -6.68 -0.28 -9.83
N THR A 631 -7.35 -0.96 -8.91
CA THR A 631 -7.68 -0.47 -7.57
C THR A 631 -7.23 -1.52 -6.58
N THR A 632 -6.40 -1.10 -5.62
CA THR A 632 -5.85 -1.92 -4.52
C THR A 632 -6.12 -1.21 -3.20
N SER A 633 -5.88 -1.86 -2.07
CA SER A 633 -6.10 -1.30 -0.74
C SER A 633 -4.84 -1.33 0.13
N GLN A 634 -4.66 -0.28 0.94
CA GLN A 634 -3.69 -0.21 2.04
C GLN A 634 -4.49 -0.26 3.34
N GLY A 635 -4.64 -1.46 3.91
CA GLY A 635 -5.37 -1.72 5.14
C GLY A 635 -4.76 -1.03 6.37
N SER A 636 -5.59 -0.79 7.38
CA SER A 636 -5.10 -0.43 8.71
C SER A 636 -4.66 -1.68 9.49
N SER A 637 -3.71 -1.52 10.40
CA SER A 637 -3.21 -2.59 11.27
C SER A 637 -3.32 -2.20 12.74
N ILE A 638 -4.11 -2.96 13.48
CA ILE A 638 -4.27 -2.82 14.93
C ILE A 638 -3.70 -4.06 15.61
N SER A 639 -2.77 -3.88 16.55
CA SER A 639 -2.11 -5.01 17.22
C SER A 639 -1.86 -4.76 18.71
N ALA A 640 -2.20 -5.75 19.54
CA ALA A 640 -1.87 -5.78 20.95
C ALA A 640 -1.06 -7.06 21.25
N GLY A 641 0.07 -6.95 21.95
CA GLY A 641 0.77 -8.14 22.48
C GLY A 641 0.02 -8.79 23.66
N GLY A 642 -0.78 -8.00 24.37
CA GLY A 642 -1.69 -8.41 25.44
C GLY A 642 -3.12 -8.61 24.96
N ASN A 643 -4.06 -8.11 25.75
CA ASN A 643 -5.47 -8.05 25.41
C ASN A 643 -5.79 -6.82 24.56
N LEU A 644 -6.79 -6.97 23.71
CA LEU A 644 -7.35 -5.88 22.92
C LEU A 644 -8.80 -5.64 23.32
N ALA A 645 -9.16 -4.40 23.63
CA ALA A 645 -10.54 -4.00 23.87
C ALA A 645 -10.91 -2.78 23.02
N MET A 646 -11.97 -2.90 22.21
CA MET A 646 -12.57 -1.82 21.44
C MET A 646 -14.03 -1.65 21.87
N ALA A 647 -14.42 -0.45 22.27
CA ALA A 647 -15.77 -0.13 22.73
C ALA A 647 -16.28 1.15 22.04
N ALA A 648 -17.30 1.00 21.19
CA ALA A 648 -17.99 2.10 20.54
C ALA A 648 -19.38 2.30 21.13
N GLY A 649 -19.76 3.54 21.45
CA GLY A 649 -21.11 3.88 21.92
C GLY A 649 -22.20 3.66 20.86
N HIS A 650 -21.83 3.74 19.57
CA HIS A 650 -22.69 3.47 18.42
C HIS A 650 -22.13 2.31 17.60
N ASN A 651 -21.35 2.56 16.55
CA ASN A 651 -20.95 1.51 15.60
C ASN A 651 -19.43 1.23 15.65
N LEU A 652 -19.06 -0.01 15.33
CA LEU A 652 -17.67 -0.41 15.15
C LEU A 652 -17.52 -1.04 13.76
N ASP A 653 -16.80 -0.35 12.88
CA ASP A 653 -16.62 -0.77 11.49
C ASP A 653 -15.14 -1.07 11.20
N VAL A 654 -14.85 -2.32 10.80
CA VAL A 654 -13.54 -2.74 10.28
C VAL A 654 -13.69 -3.05 8.80
N THR A 655 -12.94 -2.35 7.96
CA THR A 655 -13.06 -2.44 6.50
C THR A 655 -11.69 -2.69 5.87
N ALA A 656 -11.53 -3.87 5.23
CA ALA A 656 -10.29 -4.34 4.60
C ALA A 656 -9.04 -4.11 5.47
N SER A 657 -9.15 -4.39 6.77
CA SER A 657 -8.11 -4.08 7.76
C SER A 657 -7.86 -5.26 8.70
N SER A 658 -6.74 -5.22 9.43
CA SER A 658 -6.31 -6.29 10.34
C SER A 658 -6.36 -5.85 11.79
N VAL A 659 -6.88 -6.73 12.65
CA VAL A 659 -6.99 -6.53 14.10
C VAL A 659 -6.46 -7.79 14.80
N SER A 660 -5.49 -7.64 15.70
CA SER A 660 -4.84 -8.79 16.36
C SER A 660 -4.61 -8.55 17.85
N ALA A 661 -4.82 -9.59 18.64
CA ALA A 661 -4.48 -9.63 20.07
C ALA A 661 -3.64 -10.87 20.38
N GLY A 662 -2.55 -10.70 21.11
CA GLY A 662 -1.73 -11.80 21.61
C GLY A 662 -2.44 -12.66 22.66
N HIS A 663 -3.45 -12.09 23.34
CA HIS A 663 -4.34 -12.79 24.27
C HIS A 663 -5.79 -12.66 23.80
N SER A 664 -6.70 -12.11 24.63
CA SER A 664 -8.12 -12.00 24.27
C SER A 664 -8.42 -10.71 23.50
N ALA A 665 -9.35 -10.80 22.54
CA ALA A 665 -9.87 -9.66 21.80
C ALA A 665 -11.36 -9.45 22.09
N LEU A 666 -11.75 -8.24 22.50
CA LEU A 666 -13.12 -7.80 22.70
C LEU A 666 -13.42 -6.63 21.76
N LEU A 667 -14.39 -6.81 20.86
CA LEU A 667 -14.97 -5.74 20.05
C LEU A 667 -16.44 -5.57 20.44
N SER A 668 -16.81 -4.37 20.90
CA SER A 668 -18.14 -4.06 21.40
C SER A 668 -18.70 -2.79 20.77
N ALA A 669 -19.94 -2.84 20.29
CA ALA A 669 -20.67 -1.71 19.73
C ALA A 669 -22.06 -1.57 20.39
N GLY A 670 -22.47 -0.34 20.71
CA GLY A 670 -23.80 -0.07 21.25
C GLY A 670 -24.93 -0.30 20.25
N ASN A 671 -24.65 -0.14 18.96
CA ASN A 671 -25.54 -0.39 17.84
C ASN A 671 -25.02 -1.56 17.00
N ASP A 672 -24.31 -1.29 15.90
CA ASP A 672 -23.91 -2.29 14.92
C ASP A 672 -22.40 -2.51 14.90
N LEU A 673 -21.98 -3.73 14.59
CA LEU A 673 -20.57 -4.09 14.36
C LEU A 673 -20.43 -4.70 12.97
N SER A 674 -19.60 -4.11 12.12
CA SER A 674 -19.40 -4.56 10.75
C SER A 674 -17.95 -4.94 10.46
N LEU A 675 -17.74 -6.11 9.86
CA LEU A 675 -16.48 -6.54 9.28
C LEU A 675 -16.65 -6.62 7.76
N ASN A 676 -16.21 -5.58 7.06
CA ASN A 676 -16.47 -5.41 5.64
C ASN A 676 -15.24 -5.74 4.81
N ALA A 677 -15.46 -6.31 3.63
CA ALA A 677 -14.46 -6.40 2.59
C ALA A 677 -14.54 -5.23 1.62
N VAL A 678 -13.47 -5.00 0.88
CA VAL A 678 -13.40 -4.01 -0.19
C VAL A 678 -13.01 -4.70 -1.49
N ARG A 679 -13.72 -4.42 -2.58
CA ARG A 679 -13.38 -5.00 -3.88
C ARG A 679 -12.15 -4.32 -4.48
N GLU A 680 -11.08 -5.09 -4.64
CA GLU A 680 -9.94 -4.75 -5.48
C GLU A 680 -10.21 -5.20 -6.91
N SER A 681 -9.62 -4.51 -7.90
CA SER A 681 -9.89 -4.81 -9.31
C SER A 681 -8.72 -4.47 -10.21
N LYS A 682 -8.55 -5.23 -11.30
CA LYS A 682 -7.61 -4.95 -12.40
C LYS A 682 -8.32 -5.16 -13.73
N ASN A 683 -8.34 -4.12 -14.56
CA ASN A 683 -8.93 -4.17 -15.88
C ASN A 683 -7.86 -3.83 -16.91
N SER A 684 -7.88 -4.52 -18.06
CA SER A 684 -7.03 -4.21 -19.19
C SER A 684 -7.81 -4.37 -20.49
N ARG A 685 -7.50 -3.54 -21.48
CA ARG A 685 -8.05 -3.62 -22.82
C ARG A 685 -6.96 -3.27 -23.79
N ASN A 686 -6.70 -4.15 -24.75
CA ASN A 686 -5.76 -3.93 -25.83
C ASN A 686 -6.47 -4.24 -27.16
N GLY A 687 -6.99 -3.19 -27.77
CA GLY A 687 -7.75 -3.19 -29.01
C GLY A 687 -9.02 -4.01 -28.93
N ARG A 688 -8.89 -5.23 -29.47
CA ARG A 688 -9.95 -6.23 -29.58
C ARG A 688 -10.04 -7.16 -28.39
N SER A 689 -9.03 -7.15 -27.52
CA SER A 689 -8.97 -7.98 -26.33
C SER A 689 -9.26 -7.12 -25.11
N GLU A 690 -10.03 -7.63 -24.17
CA GLU A 690 -10.24 -7.05 -22.85
C GLU A 690 -10.13 -8.13 -21.78
N SER A 691 -9.71 -7.77 -20.57
CA SER A 691 -9.71 -8.62 -19.40
C SER A 691 -10.07 -7.80 -18.17
N HIS A 692 -10.71 -8.44 -17.21
CA HIS A 692 -11.01 -7.86 -15.90
C HIS A 692 -10.86 -8.94 -14.82
N GLU A 693 -10.47 -8.50 -13.64
CA GLU A 693 -10.31 -9.34 -12.44
C GLU A 693 -10.71 -8.50 -11.24
N SER A 694 -11.36 -9.13 -10.27
CA SER A 694 -11.74 -8.53 -8.99
C SER A 694 -11.71 -9.57 -7.89
N HIS A 695 -11.27 -9.16 -6.71
CA HIS A 695 -11.22 -9.98 -5.51
C HIS A 695 -11.55 -9.13 -4.28
N ALA A 696 -11.91 -9.76 -3.17
CA ALA A 696 -12.19 -9.06 -1.92
C ALA A 696 -10.88 -8.88 -1.12
N ALA A 697 -10.58 -7.64 -0.73
CA ALA A 697 -9.66 -7.34 0.35
C ALA A 697 -10.46 -7.43 1.66
N VAL A 698 -10.17 -8.47 2.44
CA VAL A 698 -11.00 -8.86 3.58
C VAL A 698 -10.53 -8.24 4.88
N SER A 699 -11.45 -8.06 5.82
CA SER A 699 -11.10 -7.75 7.21
C SER A 699 -10.67 -9.01 7.95
N THR A 700 -9.66 -8.90 8.81
CA THR A 700 -9.18 -10.02 9.63
C THR A 700 -9.15 -9.66 11.11
N VAL A 701 -9.64 -10.56 11.96
CA VAL A 701 -9.58 -10.41 13.42
C VAL A 701 -9.06 -11.68 14.06
N THR A 702 -7.96 -11.58 14.83
CA THR A 702 -7.32 -12.73 15.47
C THR A 702 -7.07 -12.51 16.96
N ALA A 703 -7.16 -13.59 17.75
CA ALA A 703 -6.88 -13.61 19.18
C ALA A 703 -6.06 -14.86 19.57
N GLY A 704 -5.04 -14.68 20.41
CA GLY A 704 -4.29 -15.79 21.00
C GLY A 704 -5.08 -16.59 22.05
N ASP A 705 -6.12 -15.99 22.66
CA ASP A 705 -7.02 -16.66 23.58
C ASP A 705 -8.47 -16.66 23.07
N ASN A 706 -9.33 -15.83 23.66
CA ASN A 706 -10.75 -15.76 23.35
C ASN A 706 -11.04 -14.53 22.50
N PHE A 707 -12.00 -14.68 21.60
CA PHE A 707 -12.48 -13.62 20.75
C PHE A 707 -13.97 -13.39 20.99
N LEU A 708 -14.34 -12.15 21.37
CA LEU A 708 -15.72 -11.77 21.68
C LEU A 708 -16.16 -10.56 20.85
N LEU A 709 -17.23 -10.75 20.07
CA LEU A 709 -17.97 -9.72 19.36
C LEU A 709 -19.32 -9.49 20.01
N VAL A 710 -19.63 -8.24 20.34
CA VAL A 710 -20.92 -7.84 20.91
C VAL A 710 -21.44 -6.61 20.19
N ALA A 711 -22.67 -6.67 19.71
CA ALA A 711 -23.40 -5.52 19.19
C ALA A 711 -24.77 -5.42 19.87
N GLY A 712 -25.17 -4.21 20.27
CA GLY A 712 -26.50 -3.99 20.86
C GLY A 712 -27.64 -4.23 19.86
N ARG A 713 -27.34 -4.19 18.55
CA ARG A 713 -28.28 -4.44 17.46
C ARG A 713 -27.74 -5.52 16.51
N ASP A 714 -26.98 -5.18 15.48
CA ASP A 714 -26.61 -6.16 14.45
C ASP A 714 -25.10 -6.40 14.36
N ILE A 715 -24.72 -7.64 14.02
CA ILE A 715 -23.36 -7.98 13.59
C ILE A 715 -23.42 -8.35 12.12
N ALA A 716 -22.62 -7.69 11.30
CA ALA A 716 -22.48 -7.99 9.88
C ALA A 716 -21.03 -8.36 9.55
N SER A 717 -20.83 -9.44 8.82
CA SER A 717 -19.52 -9.86 8.31
C SER A 717 -19.65 -10.19 6.83
N GLN A 718 -18.81 -9.57 6.01
CA GLN A 718 -18.73 -9.77 4.57
C GLN A 718 -17.33 -10.22 4.20
N ALA A 719 -17.19 -11.51 3.88
CA ALA A 719 -15.93 -12.17 3.54
C ALA A 719 -14.82 -12.09 4.62
N ALA A 720 -15.13 -11.73 5.86
CA ALA A 720 -14.12 -11.51 6.88
C ALA A 720 -13.53 -12.82 7.41
N GLY A 721 -12.25 -12.80 7.80
CA GLY A 721 -11.57 -13.89 8.49
C GLY A 721 -11.50 -13.63 10.00
N MET A 722 -11.97 -14.58 10.81
CA MET A 722 -12.02 -14.49 12.26
C MET A 722 -11.39 -15.74 12.89
N ALA A 723 -10.40 -15.58 13.77
CA ALA A 723 -9.72 -16.72 14.38
C ALA A 723 -9.38 -16.52 15.86
N ALA A 724 -9.51 -17.59 16.66
CA ALA A 724 -9.03 -17.62 18.03
C ALA A 724 -8.43 -18.99 18.40
N GLU A 725 -7.37 -19.04 19.20
CA GLU A 725 -6.83 -20.33 19.66
C GLU A 725 -7.75 -21.02 20.68
N ASN A 726 -8.53 -20.25 21.45
CA ASN A 726 -9.57 -20.78 22.33
C ASN A 726 -10.97 -20.51 21.73
N ASN A 727 -11.81 -19.76 22.42
CA ASN A 727 -13.23 -19.65 22.07
C ASN A 727 -13.53 -18.42 21.22
N VAL A 728 -14.48 -18.56 20.29
CA VAL A 728 -15.09 -17.44 19.56
C VAL A 728 -16.53 -17.26 20.03
N VAL A 729 -16.91 -16.05 20.40
CA VAL A 729 -18.28 -15.71 20.82
C VAL A 729 -18.76 -14.49 20.04
N ILE A 730 -19.90 -14.64 19.36
CA ILE A 730 -20.55 -13.58 18.59
C ILE A 730 -21.95 -13.37 19.16
N ARG A 731 -22.30 -12.12 19.53
CA ARG A 731 -23.59 -11.77 20.14
C ARG A 731 -24.19 -10.52 19.53
N GLY A 732 -25.19 -10.70 18.67
CA GLY A 732 -26.04 -9.62 18.19
C GLY A 732 -27.28 -9.47 19.07
N GLY A 733 -27.59 -8.27 19.53
CA GLY A 733 -28.85 -7.99 20.24
C GLY A 733 -30.09 -8.23 19.36
N ARG A 734 -29.91 -8.24 18.05
CA ARG A 734 -30.95 -8.43 17.05
C ARG A 734 -30.52 -9.44 15.98
N ASP A 735 -29.61 -9.10 15.08
CA ASP A 735 -29.25 -9.97 13.95
C ASP A 735 -27.75 -10.30 13.89
N VAL A 736 -27.40 -11.48 13.36
CA VAL A 736 -26.03 -11.82 12.95
C VAL A 736 -26.05 -12.28 11.50
N ASN A 737 -25.36 -11.56 10.62
CA ASN A 737 -25.29 -11.82 9.19
C ASN A 737 -23.84 -12.11 8.77
N LEU A 738 -23.59 -13.33 8.31
CA LEU A 738 -22.30 -13.77 7.78
C LEU A 738 -22.48 -14.04 6.29
N VAL A 739 -21.90 -13.21 5.44
CA VAL A 739 -22.13 -13.28 3.99
C VAL A 739 -20.81 -13.34 3.23
N ALA A 740 -20.89 -13.89 2.02
CA ALA A 740 -19.78 -13.91 1.08
C ALA A 740 -19.70 -12.61 0.25
N GLU A 741 -18.51 -12.30 -0.25
CA GLU A 741 -18.28 -11.31 -1.29
C GLU A 741 -17.90 -11.99 -2.61
N SER A 742 -18.49 -11.52 -3.72
CA SER A 742 -18.23 -12.09 -5.03
C SER A 742 -16.89 -11.60 -5.61
N ALA A 743 -16.07 -12.52 -6.08
CA ALA A 743 -14.87 -12.27 -6.87
C ALA A 743 -15.13 -12.66 -8.32
N GLY A 744 -14.81 -11.78 -9.27
CA GLY A 744 -15.08 -11.99 -10.71
C GLY A 744 -13.82 -11.89 -11.55
N ALA A 745 -13.69 -12.73 -12.58
CA ALA A 745 -12.62 -12.64 -13.57
C ALA A 745 -13.15 -12.97 -14.95
N GLY A 746 -12.68 -12.27 -15.98
CA GLY A 746 -13.11 -12.52 -17.35
C GLY A 746 -12.16 -11.97 -18.40
N ASP A 747 -12.30 -12.50 -19.61
CA ASP A 747 -11.60 -12.01 -20.79
C ASP A 747 -12.49 -12.11 -22.03
N SER A 748 -12.27 -11.21 -22.97
CA SER A 748 -13.08 -11.11 -24.18
C SER A 748 -12.21 -10.72 -25.36
N TYR A 749 -12.48 -11.32 -26.52
CA TYR A 749 -11.81 -11.03 -27.78
C TYR A 749 -12.82 -10.87 -28.91
N THR A 750 -12.84 -9.72 -29.59
CA THR A 750 -13.78 -9.45 -30.69
C THR A 750 -13.09 -9.06 -31.99
N SER A 751 -13.29 -9.84 -33.05
CA SER A 751 -12.81 -9.58 -34.41
C SER A 751 -13.86 -9.88 -35.48
N LYS A 752 -13.61 -9.46 -36.74
CA LYS A 752 -14.51 -9.73 -37.88
C LYS A 752 -14.86 -11.22 -38.07
N LYS A 753 -13.98 -12.13 -37.63
CA LYS A 753 -14.12 -13.59 -37.84
C LYS A 753 -14.22 -14.40 -36.55
N LYS A 754 -13.92 -13.84 -35.39
CA LYS A 754 -13.92 -14.54 -34.10
C LYS A 754 -14.42 -13.61 -33.01
N LYS A 755 -15.40 -14.03 -32.22
CA LYS A 755 -15.77 -13.41 -30.95
C LYS A 755 -15.65 -14.47 -29.86
N GLU A 756 -14.93 -14.20 -28.79
CA GLU A 756 -14.74 -15.09 -27.64
C GLU A 756 -14.98 -14.30 -26.36
N ILE A 757 -15.67 -14.86 -25.38
CA ILE A 757 -15.93 -14.26 -24.06
C ILE A 757 -15.80 -15.39 -23.03
N ASN A 758 -15.04 -15.16 -21.98
CA ASN A 758 -14.94 -16.00 -20.79
C ASN A 758 -15.27 -15.15 -19.56
N GLU A 759 -16.13 -15.65 -18.67
CA GLU A 759 -16.48 -14.98 -17.42
C GLU A 759 -16.58 -16.03 -16.31
N THR A 760 -16.02 -15.74 -15.14
CA THR A 760 -16.08 -16.58 -13.94
C THR A 760 -16.40 -15.71 -12.73
N VAL A 761 -17.31 -16.19 -11.88
CA VAL A 761 -17.66 -15.59 -10.59
C VAL A 761 -17.50 -16.65 -9.51
N ARG A 762 -16.79 -16.32 -8.43
CA ARG A 762 -16.56 -17.14 -7.24
C ARG A 762 -16.97 -16.39 -5.99
N GLN A 763 -17.20 -17.11 -4.89
CA GLN A 763 -17.64 -16.52 -3.63
C GLN A 763 -16.56 -16.64 -2.55
N GLN A 764 -16.30 -15.55 -1.83
CA GLN A 764 -15.39 -15.52 -0.67
C GLN A 764 -16.23 -15.32 0.59
N GLY A 765 -16.45 -16.40 1.32
CA GLY A 765 -17.28 -16.44 2.53
C GLY A 765 -16.66 -15.77 3.74
N THR A 766 -17.49 -15.46 4.74
CA THR A 766 -16.97 -15.22 6.09
C THR A 766 -16.42 -16.53 6.65
N GLU A 767 -15.22 -16.50 7.22
CA GLU A 767 -14.55 -17.65 7.82
C GLU A 767 -14.33 -17.44 9.31
N ILE A 768 -14.82 -18.35 10.14
CA ILE A 768 -14.61 -18.37 11.60
C ILE A 768 -13.88 -19.66 11.98
N ALA A 769 -12.73 -19.55 12.63
CA ALA A 769 -11.94 -20.67 13.13
C ALA A 769 -11.69 -20.55 14.64
N SER A 770 -11.95 -21.62 15.39
CA SER A 770 -11.64 -21.68 16.82
C SER A 770 -10.93 -22.97 17.22
N GLY A 771 -9.91 -22.85 18.07
CA GLY A 771 -9.30 -24.01 18.72
C GLY A 771 -10.14 -24.55 19.89
N GLY A 772 -11.07 -23.77 20.42
CA GLY A 772 -12.06 -24.15 21.44
C GLY A 772 -13.49 -24.22 20.89
N ASP A 773 -14.45 -23.67 21.64
CA ASP A 773 -15.86 -23.61 21.26
C ASP A 773 -16.17 -22.34 20.44
N THR A 774 -17.12 -22.43 19.51
CA THR A 774 -17.71 -21.26 18.81
C THR A 774 -19.17 -21.10 19.21
N THR A 775 -19.56 -19.91 19.68
CA THR A 775 -20.95 -19.58 20.01
C THR A 775 -21.42 -18.36 19.21
N VAL A 776 -22.54 -18.50 18.49
CA VAL A 776 -23.19 -17.41 17.76
C VAL A 776 -24.60 -17.23 18.28
N ASN A 777 -24.91 -16.07 18.85
CA ASN A 777 -26.22 -15.76 19.40
C ASN A 777 -26.80 -14.49 18.76
N ALA A 778 -28.08 -14.54 18.41
CA ALA A 778 -28.84 -13.38 17.96
C ALA A 778 -30.18 -13.29 18.70
N GLY A 779 -30.58 -12.08 19.08
CA GLY A 779 -31.90 -11.85 19.67
C GLY A 779 -33.07 -12.13 18.71
N ARG A 780 -32.82 -12.09 17.40
CA ARG A 780 -33.81 -12.32 16.34
C ARG A 780 -33.29 -13.32 15.31
N ASP A 781 -32.46 -12.94 14.35
CA ASP A 781 -32.11 -13.81 13.21
C ASP A 781 -30.61 -14.07 13.09
N ILE A 782 -30.24 -15.26 12.61
CA ILE A 782 -28.88 -15.59 12.16
C ILE A 782 -28.93 -16.02 10.70
N THR A 783 -28.16 -15.36 9.84
CA THR A 783 -28.03 -15.71 8.43
C THR A 783 -26.57 -16.00 8.10
N ALA A 784 -26.29 -17.14 7.48
CA ALA A 784 -25.00 -17.48 6.91
C ALA A 784 -25.18 -17.81 5.43
N VAL A 785 -24.46 -17.09 4.55
CA VAL A 785 -24.49 -17.28 3.10
C VAL A 785 -23.08 -17.62 2.64
N ALA A 786 -22.90 -18.82 2.09
CA ALA A 786 -21.60 -19.33 1.63
C ALA A 786 -20.46 -19.10 2.66
N SER A 787 -20.75 -19.22 3.96
CA SER A 787 -19.82 -18.89 5.05
C SER A 787 -19.41 -20.15 5.82
N SER A 788 -18.19 -20.17 6.37
CA SER A 788 -17.61 -21.33 7.05
C SER A 788 -17.34 -21.03 8.52
N VAL A 789 -17.82 -21.90 9.41
CA VAL A 789 -17.55 -21.88 10.84
C VAL A 789 -16.97 -23.23 11.26
N THR A 790 -15.70 -23.22 11.65
CA THR A 790 -14.97 -24.42 12.07
C THR A 790 -14.49 -24.27 13.50
N ALA A 791 -14.72 -25.30 14.32
CA ALA A 791 -14.24 -25.38 15.69
C ALA A 791 -13.58 -26.74 15.94
N THR A 792 -12.54 -26.80 16.77
CA THR A 792 -12.11 -28.10 17.32
C THR A 792 -13.03 -28.54 18.47
N GLY A 793 -13.59 -27.58 19.22
CA GLY A 793 -14.63 -27.77 20.21
C GLY A 793 -16.04 -27.74 19.60
N ASN A 794 -17.02 -27.33 20.40
CA ASN A 794 -18.43 -27.34 20.03
C ASN A 794 -18.84 -26.05 19.30
N ILE A 795 -19.80 -26.15 18.39
CA ILE A 795 -20.46 -25.00 17.76
C ILE A 795 -21.89 -24.91 18.31
N SER A 796 -22.26 -23.75 18.83
CA SER A 796 -23.63 -23.42 19.27
C SER A 796 -24.14 -22.18 18.54
N VAL A 797 -25.24 -22.33 17.81
CA VAL A 797 -25.91 -21.25 17.07
C VAL A 797 -27.33 -21.10 17.63
N ASN A 798 -27.66 -19.94 18.18
CA ASN A 798 -28.96 -19.70 18.82
C ASN A 798 -29.58 -18.38 18.33
N ALA A 799 -30.74 -18.46 17.69
CA ALA A 799 -31.52 -17.30 17.27
C ALA A 799 -32.87 -17.24 17.98
N GLY A 800 -33.30 -16.05 18.40
CA GLY A 800 -34.62 -15.85 18.99
C GLY A 800 -35.78 -16.09 18.02
N ARG A 801 -35.52 -16.05 16.71
CA ARG A 801 -36.48 -16.28 15.63
C ARG A 801 -35.91 -17.26 14.60
N ASP A 802 -35.24 -16.79 13.54
CA ASP A 802 -34.88 -17.66 12.42
C ASP A 802 -33.37 -17.91 12.33
N VAL A 803 -32.98 -19.11 11.87
CA VAL A 803 -31.62 -19.41 11.43
C VAL A 803 -31.67 -19.85 9.96
N ALA A 804 -30.90 -19.21 9.10
CA ALA A 804 -30.78 -19.55 7.68
C ALA A 804 -29.31 -19.81 7.31
N LEU A 805 -29.01 -21.03 6.89
CA LEU A 805 -27.73 -21.43 6.30
C LEU A 805 -27.97 -21.68 4.81
N THR A 806 -27.49 -20.79 3.95
CA THR A 806 -27.83 -20.80 2.52
C THR A 806 -26.60 -20.71 1.64
N THR A 807 -26.85 -20.73 0.33
CA THR A 807 -25.82 -20.73 -0.70
C THR A 807 -25.63 -19.35 -1.34
N ALA A 808 -24.48 -19.17 -2.00
CA ALA A 808 -24.28 -18.12 -2.98
C ALA A 808 -23.90 -18.73 -4.34
N THR A 809 -24.44 -18.17 -5.41
CA THR A 809 -24.25 -18.66 -6.77
C THR A 809 -22.86 -18.28 -7.30
N GLU A 810 -22.09 -19.28 -7.70
CA GLU A 810 -20.91 -19.19 -8.55
C GLU A 810 -21.30 -19.43 -10.01
N SER A 811 -20.56 -18.87 -10.95
CA SER A 811 -20.87 -19.03 -12.38
C SER A 811 -19.63 -19.12 -13.25
N ASP A 812 -19.71 -19.92 -14.31
CA ASP A 812 -18.75 -19.96 -15.40
C ASP A 812 -19.51 -19.79 -16.73
N TYR A 813 -19.05 -18.89 -17.59
CA TYR A 813 -19.65 -18.60 -18.89
C TYR A 813 -18.58 -18.55 -19.99
N HIS A 814 -18.86 -19.21 -21.10
CA HIS A 814 -18.00 -19.26 -22.27
C HIS A 814 -18.82 -19.06 -23.55
N TYR A 815 -18.47 -18.07 -24.36
CA TYR A 815 -19.04 -17.86 -25.69
C TYR A 815 -17.95 -17.82 -26.75
N LEU A 816 -18.14 -18.53 -27.86
CA LEU A 816 -17.24 -18.54 -29.00
C LEU A 816 -18.03 -18.54 -30.32
N GLU A 817 -17.91 -17.47 -31.10
CA GLU A 817 -18.37 -17.39 -32.48
C GLU A 817 -17.18 -17.37 -33.45
N THR A 818 -17.16 -18.24 -34.46
CA THR A 818 -16.13 -18.25 -35.51
C THR A 818 -16.73 -18.23 -36.93
N LYS A 819 -16.13 -17.46 -37.84
CA LYS A 819 -16.50 -17.36 -39.26
C LYS A 819 -15.29 -17.72 -40.14
N LYS A 820 -15.29 -18.93 -40.69
CA LYS A 820 -14.26 -19.43 -41.62
C LYS A 820 -14.71 -19.23 -43.06
N LYS A 821 -13.91 -18.53 -43.86
CA LYS A 821 -14.11 -18.37 -45.32
C LYS A 821 -12.97 -19.10 -46.04
N SER A 822 -13.30 -19.96 -47.00
CA SER A 822 -12.34 -20.69 -47.84
C SER A 822 -12.81 -20.65 -49.29
N GLY A 823 -11.94 -20.34 -50.26
CA GLY A 823 -12.29 -20.31 -51.68
C GLY A 823 -11.17 -19.81 -52.61
N GLY A 824 -11.22 -20.23 -53.88
CA GLY A 824 -10.35 -19.80 -55.00
C GLY A 824 -11.17 -19.14 -56.12
N PHE A 825 -10.61 -18.99 -57.33
CA PHE A 825 -11.21 -18.25 -58.46
C PHE A 825 -12.65 -18.70 -58.84
N LEU A 826 -13.05 -19.96 -58.54
CA LEU A 826 -14.33 -20.55 -58.96
C LEU A 826 -15.25 -21.08 -57.83
N SER A 827 -14.85 -21.00 -56.54
CA SER A 827 -15.65 -21.54 -55.43
C SER A 827 -15.51 -20.72 -54.13
N LYS A 828 -16.63 -20.54 -53.40
CA LYS A 828 -16.66 -19.85 -52.10
C LYS A 828 -17.41 -20.69 -51.06
N LYS A 829 -16.80 -20.93 -49.89
CA LYS A 829 -17.41 -21.58 -48.72
C LYS A 829 -17.27 -20.67 -47.50
N THR A 830 -18.39 -20.38 -46.83
CA THR A 830 -18.44 -19.66 -45.55
C THR A 830 -19.06 -20.57 -44.49
N THR A 831 -18.36 -20.79 -43.38
CA THR A 831 -18.85 -21.56 -42.23
C THR A 831 -18.88 -20.64 -41.01
N ARG A 832 -20.06 -20.44 -40.41
CA ARG A 832 -20.27 -19.73 -39.15
C ARG A 832 -20.59 -20.77 -38.07
N THR A 833 -19.84 -20.78 -36.98
CA THR A 833 -20.05 -21.65 -35.82
C THR A 833 -20.23 -20.78 -34.59
N ILE A 834 -21.18 -21.10 -33.72
CA ILE A 834 -21.36 -20.49 -32.39
C ILE A 834 -21.40 -21.63 -31.38
N SER A 835 -20.65 -21.50 -30.29
CA SER A 835 -20.77 -22.29 -29.08
C SER A 835 -20.92 -21.35 -27.89
N GLU A 836 -21.90 -21.61 -27.04
CA GLU A 836 -22.14 -20.87 -25.80
C GLU A 836 -22.42 -21.90 -24.72
N ASP A 837 -21.68 -21.85 -23.61
CA ASP A 837 -21.80 -22.74 -22.47
C ASP A 837 -21.89 -21.87 -21.20
N SER A 838 -22.88 -22.11 -20.35
CA SER A 838 -23.06 -21.39 -19.07
C SER A 838 -23.38 -22.39 -17.98
N ALA A 839 -22.65 -22.34 -16.87
CA ALA A 839 -22.87 -23.17 -15.70
C ALA A 839 -22.94 -22.30 -14.45
N THR A 840 -23.84 -22.65 -13.54
CA THR A 840 -23.96 -22.04 -12.20
C THR A 840 -23.84 -23.13 -11.16
N ARG A 841 -23.14 -22.86 -10.06
CA ARG A 841 -22.93 -23.78 -8.94
C ARG A 841 -23.23 -23.06 -7.66
N GLU A 842 -23.81 -23.75 -6.69
CA GLU A 842 -24.20 -23.15 -5.42
C GLU A 842 -23.15 -23.44 -4.34
N ALA A 843 -22.47 -22.40 -3.84
CA ALA A 843 -21.51 -22.49 -2.74
C ALA A 843 -22.26 -22.38 -1.41
N GLY A 844 -22.32 -23.47 -0.65
CA GLY A 844 -23.06 -23.54 0.62
C GLY A 844 -22.29 -23.08 1.84
N SER A 845 -23.01 -22.85 2.93
CA SER A 845 -22.43 -22.59 4.25
C SER A 845 -21.97 -23.88 4.92
N LEU A 846 -20.99 -23.80 5.81
CA LEU A 846 -20.41 -24.93 6.54
C LEU A 846 -20.37 -24.65 8.06
N LEU A 847 -20.89 -25.57 8.87
CA LEU A 847 -20.64 -25.65 10.31
C LEU A 847 -19.93 -26.98 10.64
N SER A 848 -18.69 -26.95 11.12
CA SER A 848 -17.86 -28.14 11.39
C SER A 848 -17.24 -28.12 12.79
N GLY A 849 -17.65 -29.04 13.69
CA GLY A 849 -17.18 -29.05 15.08
C GLY A 849 -17.16 -30.42 15.77
N ASN A 850 -16.83 -30.47 17.06
CA ASN A 850 -16.95 -31.68 17.88
C ASN A 850 -18.42 -32.04 18.17
N ARG A 851 -19.24 -31.04 18.52
CA ARG A 851 -20.71 -31.11 18.53
C ARG A 851 -21.23 -29.85 17.88
N VAL A 852 -22.27 -29.96 17.05
CA VAL A 852 -22.93 -28.80 16.45
C VAL A 852 -24.37 -28.76 16.92
N THR A 853 -24.78 -27.62 17.51
CA THR A 853 -26.14 -27.37 17.97
C THR A 853 -26.67 -26.09 17.35
N VAL A 854 -27.80 -26.17 16.66
CA VAL A 854 -28.46 -25.04 16.02
C VAL A 854 -29.89 -24.96 16.54
N ASN A 855 -30.23 -23.86 17.21
CA ASN A 855 -31.54 -23.62 17.80
C ASN A 855 -32.15 -22.33 17.22
N ALA A 856 -33.34 -22.45 16.63
CA ALA A 856 -34.15 -21.34 16.16
C ALA A 856 -35.44 -21.24 16.98
N GLY A 857 -35.85 -20.02 17.33
CA GLY A 857 -37.15 -19.80 18.00
C GLY A 857 -38.34 -20.14 17.10
N ASP A 858 -38.23 -19.84 15.81
CA ASP A 858 -39.26 -20.06 14.78
C ASP A 858 -38.77 -21.07 13.72
N ASN A 859 -37.99 -20.67 12.72
CA ASN A 859 -37.63 -21.55 11.61
C ASN A 859 -36.12 -21.75 11.48
N LEU A 860 -35.71 -22.96 11.11
CA LEU A 860 -34.34 -23.30 10.74
C LEU A 860 -34.33 -23.80 9.29
N THR A 861 -33.58 -23.11 8.42
CA THR A 861 -33.37 -23.51 7.03
C THR A 861 -31.90 -23.83 6.80
N VAL A 862 -31.62 -25.00 6.23
CA VAL A 862 -30.31 -25.42 5.72
C VAL A 862 -30.48 -25.75 4.25
N GLU A 863 -30.01 -24.88 3.36
CA GLU A 863 -30.13 -25.02 1.91
C GLU A 863 -28.75 -25.12 1.27
N GLY A 864 -28.53 -26.19 0.50
CA GLY A 864 -27.25 -26.55 -0.14
C GLY A 864 -26.02 -26.47 0.78
N SER A 865 -26.22 -26.61 2.10
CA SER A 865 -25.24 -26.30 3.14
C SER A 865 -24.92 -27.52 4.00
N ASP A 866 -23.77 -27.51 4.66
CA ASP A 866 -23.23 -28.66 5.37
C ASP A 866 -23.13 -28.36 6.89
N VAL A 867 -23.73 -29.21 7.73
CA VAL A 867 -23.66 -29.16 9.20
C VAL A 867 -23.13 -30.48 9.73
N VAL A 868 -21.85 -30.51 10.12
CA VAL A 868 -21.12 -31.75 10.40
C VAL A 868 -20.46 -31.70 11.77
N ALA A 869 -20.53 -32.81 12.51
CA ALA A 869 -19.86 -32.96 13.79
C ALA A 869 -19.10 -34.29 13.95
N ASP A 870 -18.08 -34.31 14.81
CA ASP A 870 -17.45 -35.57 15.24
C ASP A 870 -18.42 -36.40 16.10
N ARG A 871 -19.11 -35.74 17.03
CA ARG A 871 -20.06 -36.37 17.98
C ARG A 871 -21.49 -36.10 17.56
N ASP A 872 -22.19 -35.17 18.18
CA ASP A 872 -23.63 -35.02 17.94
C ASP A 872 -23.92 -33.80 17.07
N VAL A 873 -24.90 -33.93 16.19
CA VAL A 873 -25.56 -32.78 15.54
C VAL A 873 -26.98 -32.67 16.08
N SER A 874 -27.37 -31.49 16.54
CA SER A 874 -28.71 -31.19 17.03
C SER A 874 -29.27 -29.96 16.34
N LEU A 875 -30.33 -30.13 15.57
CA LEU A 875 -31.08 -29.07 14.90
C LEU A 875 -32.46 -28.95 15.56
N ALA A 876 -32.81 -27.77 16.06
CA ALA A 876 -34.09 -27.53 16.70
C ALA A 876 -34.73 -26.21 16.26
N ALA A 877 -36.04 -26.24 16.01
CA ALA A 877 -36.82 -25.04 15.70
C ALA A 877 -38.22 -25.09 16.34
N GLY A 878 -38.73 -23.96 16.82
CA GLY A 878 -40.09 -23.88 17.40
C GLY A 878 -41.22 -24.09 16.38
N ASN A 879 -40.96 -23.84 15.10
CA ASN A 879 -41.86 -24.13 13.98
C ASN A 879 -41.22 -25.16 13.03
N HIS A 880 -40.54 -24.71 11.97
CA HIS A 880 -40.11 -25.57 10.86
C HIS A 880 -38.60 -25.80 10.87
N VAL A 881 -38.18 -27.03 10.53
CA VAL A 881 -36.80 -27.33 10.16
C VAL A 881 -36.80 -27.82 8.71
N ASP A 882 -36.22 -27.03 7.80
CA ASP A 882 -36.09 -27.32 6.37
C ASP A 882 -34.63 -27.64 6.03
N VAL A 883 -34.37 -28.83 5.47
CA VAL A 883 -33.06 -29.26 4.96
C VAL A 883 -33.21 -29.54 3.47
N LEU A 884 -32.74 -28.62 2.64
CA LEU A 884 -33.06 -28.54 1.21
C LEU A 884 -31.79 -28.62 0.36
N ALA A 885 -31.90 -29.21 -0.83
CA ALA A 885 -30.89 -29.09 -1.86
C ALA A 885 -31.03 -27.73 -2.57
N ALA A 886 -29.92 -27.05 -2.80
CA ALA A 886 -29.89 -25.92 -3.71
C ALA A 886 -29.92 -26.39 -5.17
N THR A 887 -30.10 -25.47 -6.13
CA THR A 887 -30.27 -25.82 -7.55
C THR A 887 -29.21 -25.15 -8.41
N SER A 888 -28.35 -25.97 -9.01
CA SER A 888 -27.38 -25.55 -10.03
C SER A 888 -28.02 -25.57 -11.42
N THR A 889 -27.54 -24.75 -12.35
CA THR A 889 -28.05 -24.71 -13.74
C THR A 889 -26.93 -24.83 -14.77
N ASP A 890 -27.19 -25.55 -15.86
CA ASP A 890 -26.26 -25.75 -16.98
C ASP A 890 -26.98 -25.50 -18.31
N THR A 891 -26.39 -24.71 -19.19
CA THR A 891 -26.91 -24.49 -20.54
C THR A 891 -25.79 -24.61 -21.58
N SER A 892 -26.13 -25.17 -22.74
CA SER A 892 -25.21 -25.28 -23.87
C SER A 892 -25.93 -25.03 -25.18
N TRP A 893 -25.41 -24.12 -26.00
CA TRP A 893 -25.91 -23.84 -27.33
C TRP A 893 -24.83 -24.03 -28.37
N ARG A 894 -25.13 -24.83 -29.39
CA ARG A 894 -24.25 -25.11 -30.52
C ARG A 894 -24.98 -24.80 -31.83
N PHE A 895 -24.47 -23.85 -32.60
CA PHE A 895 -25.00 -23.49 -33.91
C PHE A 895 -23.94 -23.56 -35.00
N LYS A 896 -24.27 -24.15 -36.15
CA LYS A 896 -23.39 -24.23 -37.31
C LYS A 896 -24.13 -23.94 -38.61
N GLU A 897 -23.76 -22.86 -39.29
CA GLU A 897 -24.24 -22.50 -40.63
C GLU A 897 -23.12 -22.66 -41.66
N THR A 898 -23.34 -23.44 -42.73
CA THR A 898 -22.42 -23.54 -43.86
C THR A 898 -23.10 -23.07 -45.14
N LYS A 899 -22.52 -22.08 -45.80
CA LYS A 899 -22.93 -21.55 -47.12
C LYS A 899 -21.85 -21.89 -48.15
N LYS A 900 -22.23 -22.53 -49.26
CA LYS A 900 -21.35 -22.79 -50.41
C LYS A 900 -21.96 -22.17 -51.66
N SER A 901 -21.14 -21.63 -52.55
CA SER A 901 -21.54 -21.10 -53.86
C SER A 901 -20.43 -21.30 -54.91
N GLY A 902 -20.80 -21.55 -56.16
CA GLY A 902 -19.86 -21.75 -57.29
C GLY A 902 -19.73 -23.23 -57.69
N LEU A 903 -18.59 -23.61 -58.25
CA LEU A 903 -18.27 -25.01 -58.62
C LEU A 903 -17.93 -25.82 -57.37
N MET A 904 -18.78 -26.77 -56.98
CA MET A 904 -18.64 -27.63 -55.80
C MET A 904 -18.33 -29.06 -56.20
N GLY A 905 -17.40 -29.71 -55.51
CA GLY A 905 -17.18 -31.17 -55.65
C GLY A 905 -18.29 -31.95 -54.94
N THR A 906 -18.76 -33.03 -55.55
CA THR A 906 -19.93 -33.79 -55.10
C THR A 906 -19.62 -34.91 -54.11
N GLY A 907 -18.36 -35.04 -53.66
CA GLY A 907 -17.90 -36.15 -52.84
C GLY A 907 -17.43 -37.38 -53.64
N GLY A 908 -17.27 -37.24 -54.96
CA GLY A 908 -16.74 -38.25 -55.90
C GLY A 908 -16.27 -37.58 -57.22
N ILE A 909 -16.25 -38.32 -58.34
CA ILE A 909 -15.95 -37.77 -59.68
C ILE A 909 -17.18 -37.00 -60.19
N GLY A 910 -17.31 -35.73 -59.85
CA GLY A 910 -18.46 -34.92 -60.28
C GLY A 910 -18.47 -33.50 -59.73
N PHE A 911 -19.15 -32.59 -60.44
CA PHE A 911 -19.22 -31.16 -60.10
C PHE A 911 -20.68 -30.66 -60.03
N THR A 912 -20.95 -29.80 -59.07
CA THR A 912 -22.22 -29.07 -58.91
C THR A 912 -21.96 -27.58 -59.09
N ILE A 913 -22.71 -26.90 -59.96
CA ILE A 913 -22.70 -25.43 -60.04
C ILE A 913 -23.98 -24.92 -59.40
N GLY A 914 -23.87 -24.17 -58.30
CA GLY A 914 -25.03 -23.66 -57.59
C GLY A 914 -24.75 -22.99 -56.25
N SER A 915 -25.75 -22.94 -55.38
CA SER A 915 -25.66 -22.48 -53.99
C SER A 915 -26.26 -23.51 -53.02
N SER A 916 -25.66 -23.66 -51.84
CA SER A 916 -26.20 -24.49 -50.76
C SER A 916 -26.02 -23.83 -49.39
N LYS A 917 -27.03 -23.96 -48.52
CA LYS A 917 -27.03 -23.52 -47.14
C LYS A 917 -27.46 -24.67 -46.23
N THR A 918 -26.64 -25.02 -45.24
CA THR A 918 -27.00 -25.96 -44.16
C THR A 918 -26.92 -25.26 -42.82
N THR A 919 -27.90 -25.47 -41.94
CA THR A 919 -27.90 -24.99 -40.55
C THR A 919 -28.17 -26.15 -39.61
N HIS A 920 -27.39 -26.24 -38.54
CA HIS A 920 -27.55 -27.17 -37.42
C HIS A 920 -27.59 -26.35 -36.14
N ASP A 921 -28.68 -26.43 -35.40
CA ASP A 921 -28.94 -25.67 -34.16
C ASP A 921 -29.29 -26.68 -33.07
N ARG A 922 -28.50 -26.74 -32.00
CA ARG A 922 -28.67 -27.67 -30.87
C ARG A 922 -28.59 -26.88 -29.58
N ARG A 923 -29.62 -26.96 -28.74
CA ARG A 923 -29.74 -26.25 -27.46
C ARG A 923 -29.99 -27.26 -26.35
N GLU A 924 -29.27 -27.11 -25.26
CA GLU A 924 -29.39 -27.92 -24.05
C GLU A 924 -29.60 -26.98 -22.86
N ALA A 925 -30.51 -27.34 -21.97
CA ALA A 925 -30.69 -26.68 -20.68
C ALA A 925 -30.97 -27.72 -19.61
N GLY A 926 -30.32 -27.60 -18.45
CA GLY A 926 -30.53 -28.48 -17.32
C GLY A 926 -30.43 -27.78 -15.98
N THR A 927 -31.06 -28.39 -14.98
CA THR A 927 -30.98 -28.01 -13.57
C THR A 927 -30.60 -29.23 -12.77
N THR A 928 -29.67 -29.09 -11.83
CA THR A 928 -29.10 -30.20 -11.06
C THR A 928 -29.20 -29.87 -9.57
N GLN A 929 -29.91 -30.69 -8.81
CA GLN A 929 -30.03 -30.58 -7.34
C GLN A 929 -29.14 -31.60 -6.63
N SER A 930 -28.89 -32.75 -7.24
CA SER A 930 -28.12 -33.85 -6.63
C SER A 930 -26.68 -33.49 -6.24
N GLN A 931 -26.11 -32.45 -6.86
CA GLN A 931 -24.75 -31.97 -6.61
C GLN A 931 -24.67 -30.83 -5.59
N SER A 932 -25.81 -30.21 -5.25
CA SER A 932 -25.93 -29.09 -4.31
C SER A 932 -26.81 -29.47 -3.11
N ALA A 933 -26.78 -30.74 -2.73
CA ALA A 933 -27.47 -31.28 -1.57
C ALA A 933 -26.92 -30.71 -0.26
N SER A 934 -27.80 -30.52 0.74
CA SER A 934 -27.37 -30.27 2.12
C SER A 934 -26.93 -31.56 2.81
N THR A 935 -25.91 -31.49 3.67
CA THR A 935 -25.43 -32.63 4.46
C THR A 935 -25.52 -32.34 5.95
N ILE A 936 -26.36 -33.09 6.68
CA ILE A 936 -26.43 -33.06 8.15
C ILE A 936 -25.81 -34.33 8.71
N GLY A 937 -24.68 -34.21 9.42
CA GLY A 937 -23.75 -35.32 9.54
C GLY A 937 -23.06 -35.49 10.88
N SER A 938 -23.01 -36.73 11.38
CA SER A 938 -22.16 -37.12 12.49
C SER A 938 -21.23 -38.27 12.13
N THR A 939 -19.92 -38.10 12.36
CA THR A 939 -18.92 -39.15 12.04
C THR A 939 -18.79 -40.23 13.12
N ALA A 940 -19.12 -39.95 14.40
CA ALA A 940 -19.02 -40.93 15.49
C ALA A 940 -20.21 -40.93 16.49
N GLY A 941 -21.16 -40.01 16.37
CA GLY A 941 -22.30 -39.84 17.28
C GLY A 941 -23.66 -39.85 16.58
N ASN A 942 -24.59 -39.06 17.12
CA ASN A 942 -26.00 -39.06 16.73
C ASN A 942 -26.37 -37.80 15.93
N VAL A 943 -27.47 -37.87 15.17
CA VAL A 943 -28.12 -36.70 14.59
C VAL A 943 -29.54 -36.59 15.12
N SER A 944 -29.92 -35.42 15.64
CA SER A 944 -31.27 -35.11 16.12
C SER A 944 -31.83 -33.89 15.40
N ILE A 945 -33.01 -34.03 14.81
CA ILE A 945 -33.77 -32.96 14.16
C ILE A 945 -35.12 -32.84 14.87
N THR A 946 -35.40 -31.68 15.48
CA THR A 946 -36.63 -31.43 16.24
C THR A 946 -37.32 -30.17 15.73
N ALA A 947 -38.47 -30.34 15.09
CA ALA A 947 -39.34 -29.24 14.68
C ALA A 947 -40.56 -29.19 15.59
N GLY A 948 -41.00 -28.00 16.01
CA GLY A 948 -42.28 -27.86 16.69
C GLY A 948 -43.47 -28.14 15.78
N LYS A 949 -43.31 -27.91 14.47
CA LYS A 949 -44.29 -28.19 13.40
C LYS A 949 -43.76 -29.20 12.40
N GLN A 950 -43.11 -28.77 11.31
CA GLN A 950 -42.67 -29.69 10.26
C GLN A 950 -41.15 -29.84 10.22
N ALA A 951 -40.67 -31.08 10.17
CA ALA A 951 -39.31 -31.39 9.72
C ALA A 951 -39.38 -31.83 8.26
N HIS A 952 -38.77 -31.07 7.36
CA HIS A 952 -38.81 -31.30 5.92
C HIS A 952 -37.40 -31.47 5.36
N ILE A 953 -37.16 -32.60 4.69
CA ILE A 953 -35.87 -32.96 4.12
C ILE A 953 -36.07 -33.23 2.63
N SER A 954 -35.44 -32.45 1.76
CA SER A 954 -35.61 -32.54 0.32
C SER A 954 -34.27 -32.52 -0.43
N GLY A 955 -34.07 -33.50 -1.31
CA GLY A 955 -32.83 -33.70 -2.06
C GLY A 955 -31.54 -33.78 -1.23
N SER A 956 -31.63 -34.08 0.06
CA SER A 956 -30.55 -33.87 1.04
C SER A 956 -30.19 -35.13 1.82
N ASP A 957 -29.02 -35.12 2.47
CA ASP A 957 -28.47 -36.25 3.20
C ASP A 957 -28.43 -36.00 4.71
N VAL A 958 -28.93 -36.96 5.49
CA VAL A 958 -28.78 -37.03 6.94
C VAL A 958 -28.06 -38.32 7.31
N ILE A 959 -26.89 -38.20 7.94
CA ILE A 959 -25.98 -39.33 8.18
C ILE A 959 -25.54 -39.31 9.64
N ALA A 960 -25.73 -40.41 10.37
CA ALA A 960 -25.18 -40.59 11.71
C ALA A 960 -24.50 -41.96 11.84
N ASN A 961 -23.30 -41.99 12.41
CA ASN A 961 -22.64 -43.26 12.72
C ASN A 961 -23.38 -44.06 13.81
N ARG A 962 -24.16 -43.39 14.68
CA ARG A 962 -25.03 -44.04 15.65
C ARG A 962 -26.49 -43.85 15.28
N ASP A 963 -27.23 -43.06 16.04
CA ASP A 963 -28.69 -42.96 15.93
C ASP A 963 -29.09 -41.67 15.19
N ILE A 964 -30.15 -41.75 14.37
CA ILE A 964 -30.86 -40.60 13.80
C ILE A 964 -32.22 -40.49 14.48
N SER A 965 -32.58 -39.31 14.97
CA SER A 965 -33.90 -39.00 15.51
C SER A 965 -34.49 -37.77 14.81
N ILE A 966 -35.68 -37.91 14.22
CA ILE A 966 -36.42 -36.82 13.56
C ILE A 966 -37.79 -36.71 14.22
N THR A 967 -38.12 -35.56 14.77
CA THR A 967 -39.39 -35.30 15.45
C THR A 967 -40.05 -34.03 14.93
N GLY A 968 -41.35 -34.09 14.65
CA GLY A 968 -42.20 -32.95 14.33
C GLY A 968 -43.67 -33.31 14.43
N ASP A 969 -44.59 -32.35 14.32
CA ASP A 969 -46.00 -32.64 14.08
C ASP A 969 -46.20 -33.36 12.75
N SER A 970 -45.40 -32.98 11.74
CA SER A 970 -45.25 -33.71 10.48
C SER A 970 -43.78 -33.88 10.10
N VAL A 971 -43.46 -34.97 9.42
CA VAL A 971 -42.14 -35.22 8.84
C VAL A 971 -42.31 -35.51 7.35
N VAL A 972 -41.63 -34.75 6.50
CA VAL A 972 -41.67 -34.88 5.03
C VAL A 972 -40.26 -35.16 4.52
N VAL A 973 -40.12 -36.19 3.68
CA VAL A 973 -38.85 -36.58 3.06
C VAL A 973 -39.08 -36.80 1.57
N ASP A 974 -38.70 -35.81 0.76
CA ASP A 974 -38.91 -35.80 -0.69
C ASP A 974 -37.58 -35.88 -1.44
N PRO A 975 -37.54 -36.40 -2.67
CA PRO A 975 -36.31 -36.45 -3.46
C PRO A 975 -36.01 -35.11 -4.16
N GLY A 976 -34.75 -34.92 -4.57
CA GLY A 976 -34.33 -33.85 -5.47
C GLY A 976 -34.48 -34.24 -6.95
N HIS A 977 -34.54 -33.24 -7.83
CA HIS A 977 -34.79 -33.40 -9.26
C HIS A 977 -33.66 -32.83 -10.13
N ASP A 978 -33.14 -33.67 -11.03
CA ASP A 978 -32.19 -33.28 -12.06
C ASP A 978 -32.87 -33.32 -13.42
N ARG A 979 -33.15 -32.14 -14.00
CA ARG A 979 -33.86 -32.00 -15.28
C ARG A 979 -32.91 -31.64 -16.39
N ARG A 980 -33.12 -32.20 -17.59
CA ARG A 980 -32.36 -31.86 -18.80
C ARG A 980 -33.25 -31.88 -20.03
N THR A 981 -33.15 -30.83 -20.84
CA THR A 981 -33.85 -30.68 -22.12
C THR A 981 -32.84 -30.54 -23.25
N VAL A 982 -33.14 -31.16 -24.41
CA VAL A 982 -32.31 -31.10 -25.62
C VAL A 982 -33.21 -30.83 -26.83
N ASP A 983 -33.02 -29.68 -27.46
CA ASP A 983 -33.68 -29.28 -28.70
C ASP A 983 -32.68 -29.26 -29.86
N GLU A 984 -32.91 -30.06 -30.90
CA GLU A 984 -32.04 -30.15 -32.07
C GLU A 984 -32.82 -29.91 -33.37
N LYS A 985 -32.27 -29.04 -34.24
CA LYS A 985 -32.89 -28.63 -35.49
C LYS A 985 -31.87 -28.61 -36.63
N PHE A 986 -32.16 -29.33 -37.71
CA PHE A 986 -31.34 -29.36 -38.91
C PHE A 986 -32.13 -28.85 -40.12
N GLU A 987 -31.61 -27.85 -40.85
CA GLU A 987 -32.21 -27.37 -42.11
C GLU A 987 -31.18 -27.36 -43.25
N GLN A 988 -31.59 -27.79 -44.44
CA GLN A 988 -30.78 -27.76 -45.66
C GLN A 988 -31.58 -27.14 -46.82
N LYS A 989 -30.97 -26.17 -47.52
CA LYS A 989 -31.48 -25.54 -48.74
C LYS A 989 -30.44 -25.65 -49.85
N LYS A 990 -30.78 -26.22 -51.00
CA LYS A 990 -29.88 -26.41 -52.16
C LYS A 990 -30.54 -25.92 -53.44
N SER A 991 -29.76 -25.30 -54.34
CA SER A 991 -30.19 -24.85 -55.68
C SER A 991 -29.02 -24.93 -56.66
N GLY A 992 -29.10 -25.76 -57.71
CA GLY A 992 -28.05 -25.88 -58.73
C GLY A 992 -28.13 -27.15 -59.60
N LEU A 993 -27.28 -27.22 -60.63
CA LEU A 993 -27.11 -28.38 -61.52
C LEU A 993 -26.01 -29.29 -60.96
N THR A 994 -26.35 -30.52 -60.58
CA THR A 994 -25.44 -31.48 -59.93
C THR A 994 -25.22 -32.71 -60.81
N VAL A 995 -23.94 -33.09 -61.03
CA VAL A 995 -23.54 -34.38 -61.61
C VAL A 995 -22.71 -35.14 -60.57
N ALA A 996 -23.23 -36.23 -60.00
CA ALA A 996 -22.58 -36.95 -58.90
C ALA A 996 -22.87 -38.47 -58.90
N LEU A 997 -21.89 -39.24 -58.39
CA LEU A 997 -22.05 -40.62 -57.87
C LEU A 997 -22.27 -40.55 -56.35
N SER A 998 -23.37 -41.13 -55.87
CA SER A 998 -23.86 -41.02 -54.49
C SER A 998 -23.04 -41.81 -53.47
N GLY A 999 -22.74 -41.20 -52.32
CA GLY A 999 -22.32 -41.88 -51.09
C GLY A 999 -22.96 -41.20 -49.88
N THR A 1000 -23.57 -41.97 -48.98
CA THR A 1000 -24.19 -41.49 -47.74
C THR A 1000 -23.14 -41.34 -46.64
N VAL A 1001 -23.26 -40.27 -45.84
CA VAL A 1001 -22.41 -40.00 -44.67
C VAL A 1001 -23.16 -40.50 -43.43
N GLY A 1002 -22.50 -41.35 -42.64
CA GLY A 1002 -23.05 -41.99 -41.44
C GLY A 1002 -23.36 -41.01 -40.30
N SER A 1003 -24.39 -41.33 -39.53
CA SER A 1003 -24.70 -40.72 -38.25
C SER A 1003 -23.93 -41.42 -37.14
N ALA A 1004 -23.09 -40.69 -36.41
CA ALA A 1004 -22.51 -41.15 -35.17
C ALA A 1004 -23.54 -40.95 -34.04
N ILE A 1005 -24.01 -42.05 -33.45
CA ILE A 1005 -24.70 -42.08 -32.16
C ILE A 1005 -23.64 -42.56 -31.16
N ASN A 1006 -23.24 -41.69 -30.23
CA ASN A 1006 -22.48 -42.09 -29.05
C ASN A 1006 -22.76 -41.09 -27.93
N ASN A 1007 -23.57 -41.48 -26.95
CA ASN A 1007 -23.58 -40.89 -25.61
C ASN A 1007 -23.67 -42.09 -24.65
N ALA A 1008 -22.49 -42.61 -24.29
CA ALA A 1008 -22.33 -43.66 -23.31
C ALA A 1008 -21.89 -43.03 -21.98
N VAL A 1009 -22.67 -43.35 -20.93
CA VAL A 1009 -22.31 -43.49 -19.52
C VAL A 1009 -21.19 -42.59 -19.00
N THR A 1010 -21.59 -41.52 -18.33
CA THR A 1010 -20.74 -40.78 -17.38
C THR A 1010 -21.62 -40.45 -16.17
N SER A 1011 -21.83 -41.44 -15.29
CA SER A 1011 -22.60 -41.26 -14.04
C SER A 1011 -21.99 -42.00 -12.86
N ALA A 1012 -20.68 -42.29 -12.91
CA ALA A 1012 -20.00 -42.91 -11.80
C ALA A 1012 -18.58 -42.35 -11.70
N GLN A 1013 -18.41 -41.24 -10.97
CA GLN A 1013 -17.18 -40.74 -10.29
C GLN A 1013 -17.12 -39.20 -10.23
N GLU A 1014 -18.15 -38.55 -9.68
CA GLU A 1014 -17.99 -37.20 -9.14
C GLU A 1014 -18.19 -37.28 -7.64
N THR A 1015 -17.10 -37.57 -6.90
CA THR A 1015 -17.08 -37.38 -5.45
C THR A 1015 -16.89 -35.87 -5.22
N LYS A 1016 -17.79 -35.23 -4.47
CA LYS A 1016 -17.72 -33.80 -4.13
C LYS A 1016 -16.37 -33.55 -3.41
N GLU A 1017 -15.38 -32.97 -4.10
CA GLU A 1017 -14.11 -32.61 -3.46
C GLU A 1017 -14.37 -31.50 -2.43
N SER A 1018 -14.39 -31.86 -1.15
CA SER A 1018 -14.45 -30.91 -0.03
C SER A 1018 -13.04 -30.55 0.44
N SER A 1019 -12.86 -29.42 1.11
CA SER A 1019 -11.64 -29.11 1.86
C SER A 1019 -11.68 -29.63 3.31
N ASP A 1020 -12.88 -29.85 3.87
CA ASP A 1020 -13.06 -30.31 5.25
C ASP A 1020 -12.88 -31.84 5.38
N SER A 1021 -12.08 -32.25 6.36
CA SER A 1021 -11.72 -33.66 6.58
C SER A 1021 -12.87 -34.50 7.13
N ARG A 1022 -13.78 -33.92 7.92
CA ARG A 1022 -14.96 -34.61 8.48
C ARG A 1022 -15.99 -34.86 7.40
N LEU A 1023 -16.22 -33.89 6.50
CA LEU A 1023 -17.13 -34.07 5.37
C LEU A 1023 -16.61 -35.15 4.40
N LYS A 1024 -15.29 -35.20 4.14
CA LYS A 1024 -14.66 -36.31 3.39
C LYS A 1024 -14.90 -37.66 4.05
N ALA A 1025 -14.68 -37.76 5.36
CA ALA A 1025 -14.89 -38.99 6.12
C ALA A 1025 -16.37 -39.42 6.11
N LEU A 1026 -17.29 -38.47 6.18
CA LEU A 1026 -18.72 -38.71 6.14
C LEU A 1026 -19.17 -39.23 4.76
N GLN A 1027 -18.68 -38.65 3.67
CA GLN A 1027 -18.98 -39.13 2.30
C GLN A 1027 -18.42 -40.53 2.04
N ALA A 1028 -17.23 -40.85 2.57
CA ALA A 1028 -16.70 -42.22 2.55
C ALA A 1028 -17.59 -43.20 3.31
N THR A 1029 -18.12 -42.78 4.47
CA THR A 1029 -19.08 -43.56 5.26
C THR A 1029 -20.39 -43.80 4.51
N LYS A 1030 -20.93 -42.79 3.81
CA LYS A 1030 -22.11 -42.93 2.93
C LYS A 1030 -21.88 -44.00 1.85
N THR A 1031 -20.69 -44.04 1.25
CA THR A 1031 -20.33 -45.00 0.21
C THR A 1031 -20.22 -46.42 0.77
N ALA A 1032 -19.70 -46.58 1.98
CA ALA A 1032 -19.63 -47.87 2.69
C ALA A 1032 -21.01 -48.40 3.08
N LEU A 1033 -21.93 -47.51 3.49
CA LEU A 1033 -23.29 -47.87 3.89
C LEU A 1033 -24.23 -48.14 2.69
N SER A 1034 -23.95 -47.60 1.50
CA SER A 1034 -24.86 -47.66 0.33
C SER A 1034 -24.48 -48.68 -0.76
N GLY A 1035 -23.38 -49.44 -0.59
CA GLY A 1035 -22.87 -50.33 -1.64
C GLY A 1035 -23.74 -51.55 -1.99
N VAL A 1036 -24.25 -51.61 -3.22
CA VAL A 1036 -24.14 -52.70 -4.25
C VAL A 1036 -25.18 -52.43 -5.35
N GLN A 1037 -24.75 -52.04 -6.57
CA GLN A 1037 -25.37 -52.40 -7.88
C GLN A 1037 -24.70 -51.69 -9.06
N ALA A 1038 -23.65 -52.29 -9.64
CA ALA A 1038 -23.13 -51.92 -10.96
C ALA A 1038 -22.50 -53.15 -11.63
N GLY A 1039 -23.34 -54.02 -12.21
CA GLY A 1039 -22.88 -55.29 -12.78
C GLY A 1039 -23.55 -55.75 -14.07
N GLN A 1040 -24.43 -54.96 -14.70
CA GLN A 1040 -25.17 -55.41 -15.90
C GLN A 1040 -25.35 -54.29 -16.92
N ALA A 1041 -24.27 -53.88 -17.60
CA ALA A 1041 -24.35 -52.99 -18.76
C ALA A 1041 -23.32 -53.34 -19.85
N ALA A 1042 -22.88 -54.61 -19.91
CA ALA A 1042 -21.82 -55.05 -20.82
C ALA A 1042 -22.28 -55.98 -21.96
N THR A 1043 -23.59 -56.21 -22.16
CA THR A 1043 -24.09 -57.23 -23.13
C THR A 1043 -25.03 -56.69 -24.22
N MET A 1044 -24.94 -55.42 -24.61
CA MET A 1044 -25.83 -54.81 -25.63
C MET A 1044 -25.09 -54.05 -26.76
N ALA A 1045 -23.87 -54.48 -27.13
CA ALA A 1045 -23.03 -53.80 -28.12
C ALA A 1045 -22.64 -54.68 -29.34
N SER A 1046 -23.55 -55.49 -29.89
CA SER A 1046 -23.27 -56.25 -31.12
C SER A 1046 -24.49 -56.46 -32.02
N ALA A 1047 -24.76 -55.51 -32.92
CA ALA A 1047 -25.53 -55.73 -34.16
C ALA A 1047 -25.15 -54.68 -35.23
N THR A 1048 -24.23 -55.08 -36.11
CA THR A 1048 -23.67 -54.34 -37.26
C THR A 1048 -24.59 -54.38 -38.49
N GLY A 1049 -24.59 -53.33 -39.32
CA GLY A 1049 -25.29 -53.27 -40.62
C GLY A 1049 -24.45 -52.64 -41.74
N ASP A 1050 -24.40 -53.32 -42.89
CA ASP A 1050 -23.44 -53.31 -44.01
C ASP A 1050 -23.49 -52.07 -44.95
N PRO A 1051 -22.36 -51.60 -45.54
CA PRO A 1051 -22.26 -50.37 -46.33
C PRO A 1051 -21.95 -50.65 -47.81
N ASN A 1052 -22.93 -50.63 -48.73
CA ASN A 1052 -22.67 -50.51 -50.18
C ASN A 1052 -23.92 -50.23 -51.02
N ALA A 1053 -24.05 -49.01 -51.58
CA ALA A 1053 -24.87 -48.75 -52.77
C ALA A 1053 -24.43 -47.44 -53.47
N MET A 1054 -23.78 -47.57 -54.63
CA MET A 1054 -23.42 -46.44 -55.51
C MET A 1054 -24.44 -46.26 -56.63
N GLY A 1055 -24.89 -45.03 -56.88
CA GLY A 1055 -25.72 -44.66 -58.02
C GLY A 1055 -25.32 -43.31 -58.62
N VAL A 1056 -25.31 -43.20 -59.95
CA VAL A 1056 -25.10 -41.94 -60.69
C VAL A 1056 -26.46 -41.26 -60.84
N SER A 1057 -26.63 -40.02 -60.37
CA SER A 1057 -27.85 -39.26 -60.59
C SER A 1057 -27.57 -37.85 -61.10
N LEU A 1058 -28.21 -37.49 -62.20
CA LEU A 1058 -28.22 -36.15 -62.79
C LEU A 1058 -29.51 -35.45 -62.35
N SER A 1059 -29.43 -34.43 -61.50
CA SER A 1059 -30.63 -33.73 -61.01
C SER A 1059 -30.45 -32.22 -60.97
N LEU A 1060 -31.39 -31.50 -61.61
CA LEU A 1060 -31.61 -30.07 -61.46
C LEU A 1060 -32.69 -29.89 -60.39
N THR A 1061 -32.37 -29.36 -59.21
CA THR A 1061 -33.38 -29.29 -58.13
C THR A 1061 -33.15 -28.13 -57.17
N THR A 1062 -34.24 -27.43 -56.83
CA THR A 1062 -34.39 -26.58 -55.66
C THR A 1062 -34.98 -27.44 -54.53
N GLN A 1063 -34.19 -27.76 -53.50
CA GLN A 1063 -34.62 -28.64 -52.39
C GLN A 1063 -34.51 -27.93 -51.05
N LYS A 1064 -35.55 -28.04 -50.20
CA LYS A 1064 -35.59 -27.58 -48.81
C LYS A 1064 -35.96 -28.77 -47.91
N SER A 1065 -35.10 -29.10 -46.95
CA SER A 1065 -35.31 -30.15 -45.93
C SER A 1065 -35.18 -29.54 -44.53
N LYS A 1066 -36.03 -29.97 -43.58
CA LYS A 1066 -36.05 -29.54 -42.18
C LYS A 1066 -36.34 -30.75 -41.29
N SER A 1067 -35.51 -30.96 -40.26
CA SER A 1067 -35.69 -31.95 -39.20
C SER A 1067 -35.66 -31.25 -37.83
N GLN A 1068 -36.50 -31.68 -36.89
CA GLN A 1068 -36.57 -31.18 -35.50
C GLN A 1068 -36.70 -32.37 -34.55
N GLN A 1069 -35.94 -32.36 -33.45
CA GLN A 1069 -35.92 -33.37 -32.40
C GLN A 1069 -35.94 -32.66 -31.04
N HIS A 1070 -36.78 -33.14 -30.11
CA HIS A 1070 -36.91 -32.62 -28.75
C HIS A 1070 -36.82 -33.81 -27.78
N SER A 1071 -36.06 -33.68 -26.70
CA SER A 1071 -35.89 -34.69 -25.65
C SER A 1071 -35.90 -34.01 -24.28
N GLU A 1072 -36.58 -34.61 -23.32
CA GLU A 1072 -36.64 -34.17 -21.92
C GLU A 1072 -36.35 -35.37 -21.01
N SER A 1073 -35.60 -35.14 -19.92
CA SER A 1073 -35.26 -36.13 -18.90
C SER A 1073 -35.41 -35.48 -17.52
N ASP A 1074 -36.01 -36.19 -16.58
CA ASP A 1074 -36.10 -35.83 -15.15
C ASP A 1074 -35.59 -37.03 -14.35
N THR A 1075 -34.39 -36.90 -13.76
CA THR A 1075 -33.77 -37.93 -12.94
C THR A 1075 -33.95 -37.55 -11.48
N VAL A 1076 -34.48 -38.48 -10.68
CA VAL A 1076 -34.79 -38.24 -9.28
C VAL A 1076 -33.66 -38.78 -8.40
N SER A 1077 -33.09 -37.93 -7.54
CA SER A 1077 -32.09 -38.31 -6.53
C SER A 1077 -32.74 -38.30 -5.15
N GLY A 1078 -32.80 -39.45 -4.48
CA GLY A 1078 -33.48 -39.59 -3.19
C GLY A 1078 -32.79 -38.82 -2.05
N SER A 1079 -33.58 -38.24 -1.14
CA SER A 1079 -33.09 -37.84 0.18
C SER A 1079 -32.71 -39.09 0.98
N THR A 1080 -31.52 -39.10 1.61
CA THR A 1080 -31.02 -40.29 2.32
C THR A 1080 -30.94 -40.08 3.83
N LEU A 1081 -31.42 -41.08 4.60
CA LEU A 1081 -31.32 -41.14 6.06
C LEU A 1081 -30.50 -42.37 6.45
N ASN A 1082 -29.21 -42.19 6.72
CA ASN A 1082 -28.29 -43.29 7.01
C ASN A 1082 -27.88 -43.30 8.48
N ALA A 1083 -28.53 -44.14 9.29
CA ALA A 1083 -28.17 -44.39 10.68
C ALA A 1083 -27.33 -45.67 10.78
N GLY A 1084 -26.20 -45.63 11.49
CA GLY A 1084 -25.39 -46.82 11.77
C GLY A 1084 -26.05 -47.77 12.78
N ASN A 1085 -26.92 -47.23 13.65
CA ASN A 1085 -27.71 -47.98 14.62
C ASN A 1085 -29.21 -47.84 14.36
N ASN A 1086 -29.91 -46.93 15.06
CA ASN A 1086 -31.36 -46.78 14.96
C ASN A 1086 -31.75 -45.51 14.21
N LEU A 1087 -32.78 -45.61 13.37
CA LEU A 1087 -33.50 -44.48 12.80
C LEU A 1087 -34.87 -44.37 13.47
N SER A 1088 -35.15 -43.24 14.11
CA SER A 1088 -36.44 -42.91 14.74
C SER A 1088 -37.07 -41.71 14.05
N VAL A 1089 -38.28 -41.87 13.52
CA VAL A 1089 -39.07 -40.80 12.91
C VAL A 1089 -40.41 -40.70 13.64
N VAL A 1090 -40.67 -39.56 14.27
CA VAL A 1090 -41.85 -39.34 15.11
C VAL A 1090 -42.65 -38.14 14.58
N ALA A 1091 -43.79 -38.43 13.95
CA ALA A 1091 -44.81 -37.45 13.63
C ALA A 1091 -45.86 -37.41 14.76
N THR A 1092 -45.92 -36.31 15.52
CA THR A 1092 -46.75 -36.26 16.74
C THR A 1092 -48.23 -36.00 16.45
N GLY A 1093 -48.56 -35.44 15.28
CA GLY A 1093 -49.94 -35.16 14.88
C GLY A 1093 -50.67 -34.09 15.72
N LYS A 1094 -49.94 -33.29 16.50
CA LYS A 1094 -50.48 -32.17 17.27
C LYS A 1094 -50.67 -30.94 16.37
N ASN A 1095 -51.58 -31.04 15.39
CA ASN A 1095 -51.89 -29.93 14.48
C ASN A 1095 -52.17 -28.60 15.20
#